data_AF-A0A4S8LRG0-F1
#
_entry.id   AF-A0A4S8LRG0-F1
#
_cell.length_a   1.000
_cell.length_b   1.000
_cell.length_c   1.000
_cell.angle_alpha   90.00
_cell.angle_beta   90.00
_cell.angle_gamma   90.00
#
_symmetry.space_group_name_H-M   'P 1'
#
loop_
_entity.id
_entity.type
_entity.pdbx_description
1 polymer ?
#
loop_
_entity_poly.entity_id
_entity_poly.type
_entity_poly.pdbx_seq_one_letter_code
_entity_poly.pdbx_strand_id
1 'polypeptide(L)'
;MQGRYSEAADMLSNAHSQFEKFGNQLGAAQCLQSLGDIHSMQGRYSEAADMLSNAHSQFEKFGNQLGAAQCLKSLGDIHRMQGRYSEAADMLSNVHSQFEKIGYQLGATQCLQSLGDIHKMQGRYSEAADMLSNAHSQFEKIGDQLGAAQCLQRLGDIHRMQVFISNMSENPRILVLIKDTHLLLRIRSDHHEISPNRVSETSSISKRSDVEMFNRRRRINEGLVIEPFRLVKKKEDVSNSERKMNEISYYQSNQGQEALKSIVKKLIPQWSNGLRDFQAESIPLILDNQDLFAITATGDGKSALFAVPILVHTEISRNPDLYPTFSVNIRKKPVGIVITPTKGLANNIVHELQEQFGISAFAYTHENISQMIRQKRNIVTEISECKFQIVCVDPEHLRQREWITITDSQTYRSNVIFGCTGEAHVIEEWGLDFRPLFRLIGSFFRGRLPSSISRFAITATMLPGAPFDSVCTALGFQGPKFHLIRRSNECPNVQIDVKTLSSSISGKEFPQLLPYLNQQRKTIIHVRTIKLGYRVFIYLFKHAPNTYNRHFRVRLYSALAPDGYNQRTIELLKNDERCQIVIATKAFSLGIHAETLVDSICIGTPDTQCEIDQCGGRVGRIRTLNARRIIFATTAELKKAKKFIEDNPDISTIKATSAPMDPAKALFLAESSCRQARINKIYTNPPSETSYLDCIDAKRRLPCDLCRVRHDLLELNSVQFPPSVGEDVLPLAVHGVVLAQNTMIDQSLCETRVVLRGNLCDWGEV
;
A
#
# COMPACT_ATOMS: atom_id res chain seq x y z
N MET A 1 -7.58 -12.85 21.51
CA MET A 1 -8.80 -13.66 21.62
C MET A 1 -8.91 -14.54 20.37
N GLN A 2 -9.01 -15.85 20.53
CA GLN A 2 -9.26 -16.79 19.44
C GLN A 2 -10.75 -16.65 19.06
N GLY A 3 -11.08 -16.39 17.80
CA GLY A 3 -12.45 -16.19 17.31
C GLY A 3 -13.27 -17.48 17.23
N ARG A 4 -13.29 -18.31 18.28
CA ARG A 4 -14.12 -19.53 18.38
C ARG A 4 -15.55 -19.18 18.85
N TYR A 5 -16.14 -18.15 18.26
CA TYR A 5 -17.45 -17.65 18.67
C TYR A 5 -18.59 -18.64 18.36
N SER A 6 -18.46 -19.43 17.29
CA SER A 6 -19.42 -20.49 16.96
C SER A 6 -19.43 -21.59 18.02
N GLU A 7 -18.26 -22.11 18.39
CA GLU A 7 -18.16 -23.15 19.43
C GLU A 7 -18.64 -22.63 20.80
N ALA A 8 -18.32 -21.38 21.15
CA ALA A 8 -18.81 -20.75 22.37
C ALA A 8 -20.34 -20.63 22.37
N ALA A 9 -20.95 -20.26 21.24
CA ALA A 9 -22.40 -20.21 21.10
C ALA A 9 -23.04 -21.60 21.20
N ASP A 10 -22.43 -22.64 20.62
CA ASP A 10 -22.91 -24.02 20.73
C ASP A 10 -22.85 -24.52 22.18
N MET A 11 -21.74 -24.24 22.88
CA MET A 11 -21.59 -24.60 24.29
C MET A 11 -22.59 -23.85 25.19
N LEU A 12 -22.82 -22.56 24.96
CA LEU A 12 -23.79 -21.76 25.72
C LEU A 12 -25.24 -22.17 25.43
N SER A 13 -25.56 -22.58 24.20
CA SER A 13 -26.88 -23.11 23.84
C SER A 13 -27.15 -24.44 24.55
N ASN A 14 -26.14 -25.31 24.61
CA ASN A 14 -26.24 -26.56 25.38
C ASN A 14 -26.39 -26.29 26.88
N ALA A 15 -25.63 -25.35 27.44
CA ALA A 15 -25.74 -24.96 28.85
C ALA A 15 -27.13 -24.37 29.16
N HIS A 16 -27.66 -23.50 28.29
CA HIS A 16 -29.01 -22.96 28.41
C HIS A 16 -30.06 -24.06 28.51
N SER A 17 -30.04 -25.04 27.60
CA SER A 17 -30.98 -26.18 27.62
C SER A 17 -30.87 -27.03 28.89
N GLN A 18 -29.66 -27.21 29.42
CA GLN A 18 -29.47 -27.91 30.70
C GLN A 18 -30.03 -27.11 31.87
N PHE A 19 -29.74 -25.80 31.95
CA PHE A 19 -30.28 -24.95 33.01
C PHE A 19 -31.80 -24.88 33.01
N GLU A 20 -32.44 -24.85 31.84
CA GLU A 20 -33.90 -24.96 31.74
C GLU A 20 -34.42 -26.30 32.28
N LYS A 21 -33.79 -27.42 31.92
CA LYS A 21 -34.17 -28.76 32.41
C LYS A 21 -34.02 -28.92 33.92
N PHE A 22 -32.99 -28.29 34.50
CA PHE A 22 -32.76 -28.30 35.95
C PHE A 22 -33.57 -27.23 36.70
N GLY A 23 -34.40 -26.45 36.01
CA GLY A 23 -35.21 -25.38 36.62
C GLY A 23 -34.41 -24.16 37.09
N ASN A 24 -33.13 -24.03 36.70
CA ASN A 24 -32.30 -22.87 37.03
C ASN A 24 -32.53 -21.76 36.00
N GLN A 25 -33.59 -20.99 36.20
CA GLN A 25 -33.99 -19.94 35.27
C GLN A 25 -33.00 -18.75 35.22
N LEU A 26 -32.27 -18.48 36.31
CA LEU A 26 -31.24 -17.44 36.35
C LEU A 26 -30.04 -17.80 35.44
N GLY A 27 -29.56 -19.05 35.53
CA GLY A 27 -28.50 -19.55 34.67
C GLY A 27 -28.91 -19.57 33.20
N ALA A 28 -30.17 -19.93 32.92
CA ALA A 28 -30.73 -19.89 31.57
C ALA A 28 -30.72 -18.46 30.99
N ALA A 29 -31.13 -17.45 31.77
CA ALA A 29 -31.11 -16.04 31.37
C ALA A 29 -29.69 -15.51 31.12
N GLN A 30 -28.71 -15.88 31.96
CA GLN A 30 -27.29 -15.52 31.78
C GLN A 30 -26.69 -16.12 30.50
N CYS A 31 -27.08 -17.35 30.16
CA CYS A 31 -26.69 -17.96 28.88
C CYS A 31 -27.27 -17.19 27.69
N LEU A 32 -28.55 -16.78 27.74
CA LEU A 32 -29.17 -15.96 26.69
C LEU A 32 -28.49 -14.60 26.52
N GLN A 33 -28.15 -13.93 27.63
CA GLN A 33 -27.39 -12.69 27.60
C GLN A 33 -26.03 -12.88 26.89
N SER A 34 -25.29 -13.92 27.28
CA SER A 34 -23.98 -14.23 26.71
C SER A 34 -24.05 -14.61 25.22
N LEU A 35 -25.10 -15.34 24.81
CA LEU A 35 -25.39 -15.65 23.41
C LEU A 35 -25.67 -14.37 22.61
N GLY A 36 -26.46 -13.46 23.17
CA GLY A 36 -26.75 -12.17 22.58
C GLY A 36 -25.48 -11.33 22.34
N ASP A 37 -24.61 -11.23 23.35
CA ASP A 37 -23.34 -10.52 23.23
C ASP A 37 -22.41 -11.16 22.18
N ILE A 38 -22.36 -12.50 22.08
CA ILE A 38 -21.57 -13.20 21.05
C ILE A 38 -22.12 -12.93 19.64
N HIS A 39 -23.43 -13.04 19.44
CA HIS A 39 -24.05 -12.74 18.15
C HIS A 39 -23.84 -11.28 17.74
N SER A 40 -23.85 -10.37 18.70
CA SER A 40 -23.52 -8.96 18.51
C SER A 40 -22.06 -8.80 18.01
N MET A 41 -21.10 -9.49 18.63
CA MET A 41 -19.70 -9.52 18.17
C MET A 41 -19.50 -10.16 16.79
N GLN A 42 -20.39 -11.06 16.37
CA GLN A 42 -20.42 -11.67 15.03
C GLN A 42 -21.11 -10.80 13.98
N GLY A 43 -21.71 -9.66 14.36
CA GLY A 43 -22.49 -8.80 13.47
C GLY A 43 -23.91 -9.31 13.17
N ARG A 44 -24.40 -10.31 13.90
CA ARG A 44 -25.77 -10.85 13.77
C ARG A 44 -26.72 -10.10 14.71
N TYR A 45 -27.00 -8.85 14.39
CA TYR A 45 -27.68 -7.94 15.32
C TYR A 45 -29.14 -8.28 15.61
N SER A 46 -29.87 -8.89 14.67
CA SER A 46 -31.26 -9.33 14.90
C SER A 46 -31.31 -10.49 15.90
N GLU A 47 -30.52 -11.54 15.65
CA GLU A 47 -30.38 -12.69 16.57
C GLU A 47 -29.92 -12.24 17.96
N ALA A 48 -28.97 -11.30 18.02
CA ALA A 48 -28.51 -10.73 19.28
C ALA A 48 -29.62 -9.99 20.04
N ALA A 49 -30.42 -9.18 19.34
CA ALA A 49 -31.51 -8.41 19.95
C ALA A 49 -32.61 -9.32 20.49
N ASP A 50 -32.96 -10.40 19.79
CA ASP A 50 -33.96 -11.37 20.23
C ASP A 50 -33.49 -12.08 21.52
N MET A 51 -32.23 -12.55 21.55
CA MET A 51 -31.66 -13.23 22.72
C MET A 51 -31.56 -12.30 23.93
N LEU A 52 -31.14 -11.05 23.74
CA LEU A 52 -31.05 -10.05 24.82
C LEU A 52 -32.41 -9.60 25.32
N SER A 53 -33.42 -9.50 24.46
CA SER A 53 -34.80 -9.15 24.85
C SER A 53 -35.46 -10.26 25.67
N ASN A 54 -35.19 -11.52 25.30
CA ASN A 54 -35.61 -12.69 26.07
C ASN A 54 -34.91 -12.75 27.43
N ALA A 55 -33.60 -12.53 27.47
CA ALA A 55 -32.83 -12.45 28.72
C ALA A 55 -33.34 -11.32 29.64
N HIS A 56 -33.58 -10.13 29.08
CA HIS A 56 -34.14 -8.99 29.80
C HIS A 56 -35.49 -9.33 30.45
N SER A 57 -36.43 -9.90 29.68
CA SER A 57 -37.75 -10.29 30.17
C SER A 57 -37.68 -11.35 31.28
N GLN A 58 -36.69 -12.24 31.23
CA GLN A 58 -36.45 -13.22 32.29
C GLN A 58 -35.88 -12.54 33.54
N PHE A 59 -34.86 -11.69 33.41
CA PHE A 59 -34.28 -10.97 34.54
C PHE A 59 -35.30 -10.07 35.25
N GLU A 60 -36.20 -9.41 34.52
CA GLU A 60 -37.29 -8.63 35.12
C GLU A 60 -38.25 -9.49 35.95
N LYS A 61 -38.66 -10.65 35.42
CA LYS A 61 -39.54 -11.60 36.15
C LYS A 61 -38.90 -12.10 37.45
N PHE A 62 -37.57 -12.22 37.49
CA PHE A 62 -36.84 -12.65 38.68
C PHE A 62 -36.50 -11.50 39.64
N GLY A 63 -36.84 -10.25 39.29
CA GLY A 63 -36.46 -9.07 40.07
C GLY A 63 -34.96 -8.74 40.01
N ASN A 64 -34.20 -9.32 39.07
CA ASN A 64 -32.78 -9.01 38.86
C ASN A 64 -32.64 -7.73 38.02
N GLN A 65 -32.76 -6.58 38.69
CA GLN A 65 -32.69 -5.26 38.05
C GLN A 65 -31.33 -5.00 37.38
N LEU A 66 -30.22 -5.52 37.93
CA LEU A 66 -28.90 -5.36 37.34
C LEU A 66 -28.76 -6.11 36.01
N GLY A 67 -29.19 -7.38 35.96
CA GLY A 67 -29.19 -8.18 34.74
C GLY A 67 -30.10 -7.60 33.67
N ALA A 68 -31.29 -7.13 34.06
CA ALA A 68 -32.23 -6.46 33.15
C ALA A 68 -31.61 -5.18 32.53
N ALA A 69 -30.96 -4.34 33.35
CA ALA A 69 -30.29 -3.13 32.88
C ALA A 69 -29.07 -3.41 31.99
N GLN A 70 -28.29 -4.47 32.27
CA GLN A 70 -27.19 -4.91 31.41
C GLN A 70 -27.68 -5.36 30.03
N CYS A 71 -28.78 -6.10 29.94
CA CYS A 71 -29.37 -6.46 28.66
C CYS A 71 -29.81 -5.22 27.86
N LEU A 72 -30.45 -4.24 28.50
CA LEU A 72 -30.82 -2.98 27.84
C LEU A 72 -29.60 -2.17 27.38
N LYS A 73 -28.50 -2.18 28.14
CA LYS A 73 -27.23 -1.58 27.73
C LYS A 73 -26.70 -2.23 26.45
N SER A 74 -26.64 -3.56 26.40
CA SER A 74 -26.20 -4.31 25.21
C SER A 74 -27.11 -4.05 24.01
N LEU A 75 -28.43 -3.96 24.21
CA LEU A 75 -29.39 -3.56 23.17
C LEU A 75 -29.10 -2.14 22.66
N GLY A 76 -28.87 -1.17 23.55
CA GLY A 76 -28.50 0.21 23.17
C GLY A 76 -27.21 0.27 22.34
N ASP A 77 -26.21 -0.53 22.68
CA ASP A 77 -24.98 -0.66 21.90
C ASP A 77 -25.22 -1.31 20.52
N ILE A 78 -26.16 -2.25 20.39
CA ILE A 78 -26.58 -2.83 19.11
C ILE A 78 -27.29 -1.79 18.25
N HIS A 79 -28.22 -1.01 18.81
CA HIS A 79 -28.88 0.09 18.10
C HIS A 79 -27.85 1.09 17.56
N ARG A 80 -26.82 1.41 18.36
CA ARG A 80 -25.68 2.24 17.93
C ARG A 80 -24.92 1.61 16.76
N MET A 81 -24.62 0.31 16.81
CA MET A 81 -23.91 -0.39 15.73
C MET A 81 -24.74 -0.49 14.44
N GLN A 82 -26.07 -0.50 14.53
CA GLN A 82 -26.99 -0.46 13.39
C GLN A 82 -27.22 0.96 12.84
N GLY A 83 -26.63 1.99 13.46
CA GLY A 83 -26.80 3.40 13.05
C GLY A 83 -28.08 4.06 13.56
N ARG A 84 -28.84 3.42 14.44
CA ARG A 84 -30.06 3.95 15.10
C ARG A 84 -29.68 4.80 16.31
N TYR A 85 -29.03 5.93 16.05
CA TYR A 85 -28.34 6.71 17.08
C TYR A 85 -29.27 7.41 18.08
N SER A 86 -30.45 7.90 17.67
CA SER A 86 -31.44 8.51 18.56
C SER A 86 -31.99 7.50 19.56
N GLU A 87 -32.51 6.38 19.06
CA GLU A 87 -33.01 5.26 19.88
C GLU A 87 -31.93 4.75 20.85
N ALA A 88 -30.69 4.61 20.37
CA ALA A 88 -29.57 4.17 21.20
C ALA A 88 -29.27 5.18 22.33
N ALA A 89 -29.31 6.48 22.04
CA ALA A 89 -29.03 7.51 23.03
C ALA A 89 -30.10 7.57 24.13
N ASP A 90 -31.38 7.51 23.76
CA ASP A 90 -32.48 7.49 24.72
C ASP A 90 -32.42 6.24 25.61
N MET A 91 -32.16 5.08 25.00
CA MET A 91 -32.04 3.81 25.71
C MET A 91 -30.86 3.83 26.69
N LEU A 92 -29.66 4.25 26.24
CA LEU A 92 -28.47 4.30 27.09
C LEU A 92 -28.57 5.35 28.20
N SER A 93 -29.31 6.44 28.00
CA SER A 93 -29.54 7.46 29.03
C SER A 93 -30.49 6.95 30.13
N ASN A 94 -31.53 6.22 29.74
CA ASN A 94 -32.42 5.55 30.68
C ASN A 94 -31.67 4.48 31.49
N VAL A 95 -30.83 3.68 30.82
CA VAL A 95 -30.02 2.63 31.48
C VAL A 95 -28.95 3.23 32.40
N HIS A 96 -28.32 4.34 32.00
CA HIS A 96 -27.42 5.09 32.87
C HIS A 96 -28.10 5.47 34.19
N SER A 97 -29.29 6.06 34.11
CA SER A 97 -30.10 6.43 35.29
C SER A 97 -30.50 5.21 36.15
N GLN A 98 -30.75 4.07 35.53
CA GLN A 98 -31.01 2.81 36.26
C GLN A 98 -29.77 2.31 36.97
N PHE A 99 -28.60 2.32 36.32
CA PHE A 99 -27.35 1.92 36.96
C PHE A 99 -26.96 2.83 38.11
N GLU A 100 -27.21 4.14 38.01
CA GLU A 100 -27.02 5.07 39.12
C GLU A 100 -27.92 4.72 40.32
N LYS A 101 -29.22 4.45 40.08
CA LYS A 101 -30.15 4.03 41.14
C LYS A 101 -29.77 2.71 41.79
N ILE A 102 -29.23 1.77 41.02
CA ILE A 102 -28.75 0.46 41.50
C ILE A 102 -27.38 0.59 42.21
N GLY A 103 -26.68 1.72 42.03
CA GLY A 103 -25.32 1.93 42.56
C GLY A 103 -24.22 1.24 41.74
N TYR A 104 -24.53 0.77 40.52
CA TYR A 104 -23.56 0.13 39.63
C TYR A 104 -22.77 1.15 38.81
N GLN A 105 -21.82 1.81 39.48
CA GLN A 105 -21.02 2.91 38.92
C GLN A 105 -20.29 2.54 37.62
N LEU A 106 -19.71 1.33 37.53
CA LEU A 106 -19.00 0.89 36.31
C LEU A 106 -19.92 0.88 35.08
N GLY A 107 -21.14 0.36 35.22
CA GLY A 107 -22.12 0.33 34.12
C GLY A 107 -22.63 1.71 33.75
N ALA A 108 -22.85 2.58 34.75
CA ALA A 108 -23.21 3.98 34.52
C ALA A 108 -22.13 4.71 33.70
N THR A 109 -20.85 4.54 34.06
CA THR A 109 -19.72 5.12 33.33
C THR A 109 -19.58 4.57 31.92
N GLN A 110 -19.79 3.26 31.72
CA GLN A 110 -19.80 2.65 30.38
C GLN A 110 -20.92 3.20 29.50
N CYS A 111 -22.08 3.54 30.06
CA CYS A 111 -23.16 4.20 29.31
C CYS A 111 -22.73 5.60 28.86
N LEU A 112 -22.08 6.39 29.72
CA LEU A 112 -21.52 7.70 29.34
C LEU A 112 -20.49 7.59 28.22
N GLN A 113 -19.64 6.55 28.26
CA GLN A 113 -18.69 6.27 27.17
C GLN A 113 -19.41 5.95 25.85
N SER A 114 -20.44 5.10 25.88
CA SER A 114 -21.24 4.76 24.69
C SER A 114 -22.01 5.97 24.15
N LEU A 115 -22.55 6.83 25.03
CA LEU A 115 -23.20 8.09 24.65
C LEU A 115 -22.20 9.05 23.97
N GLY A 116 -21.01 9.22 24.52
CA GLY A 116 -19.96 10.03 23.90
C GLY A 116 -19.56 9.54 22.51
N ASP A 117 -19.51 8.21 22.32
CA ASP A 117 -19.32 7.62 21.00
C ASP A 117 -20.47 7.90 20.03
N ILE A 118 -21.73 7.89 20.50
CA ILE A 118 -22.90 8.24 19.69
C ILE A 118 -22.83 9.71 19.25
N HIS A 119 -22.55 10.64 20.17
CA HIS A 119 -22.40 12.06 19.84
C HIS A 119 -21.30 12.28 18.81
N LYS A 120 -20.18 11.54 18.92
CA LYS A 120 -19.10 11.57 17.93
C LYS A 120 -19.57 11.09 16.56
N MET A 121 -20.33 10.00 16.49
CA MET A 121 -20.88 9.47 15.22
C MET A 121 -21.92 10.41 14.60
N GLN A 122 -22.63 11.19 15.41
CA GLN A 122 -23.56 12.24 14.96
C GLN A 122 -22.86 13.57 14.61
N GLY A 123 -21.53 13.67 14.76
CA GLY A 123 -20.76 14.88 14.49
C GLY A 123 -20.89 15.96 15.58
N ARG A 124 -21.45 15.65 16.75
CA ARG A 124 -21.58 16.56 17.90
C ARG A 124 -20.35 16.45 18.79
N TYR A 125 -19.21 16.94 18.28
CA TYR A 125 -17.90 16.72 18.89
C TYR A 125 -17.73 17.33 20.28
N SER A 126 -18.35 18.49 20.55
CA SER A 126 -18.30 19.12 21.88
C SER A 126 -19.05 18.28 22.93
N GLU A 127 -20.29 17.89 22.62
CA GLU A 127 -21.09 16.99 23.48
C GLU A 127 -20.37 15.65 23.70
N ALA A 128 -19.72 15.11 22.66
CA ALA A 128 -18.93 13.89 22.77
C ALA A 128 -17.72 14.05 23.71
N ALA A 129 -17.03 15.19 23.65
CA ALA A 129 -15.89 15.49 24.51
C ALA A 129 -16.32 15.62 25.98
N ASP A 130 -17.45 16.28 26.25
CA ASP A 130 -17.96 16.44 27.61
C ASP A 130 -18.34 15.09 28.23
N MET A 131 -19.07 14.26 27.47
CA MET A 131 -19.47 12.92 27.91
C MET A 131 -18.26 12.01 28.17
N LEU A 132 -17.26 12.02 27.29
CA LEU A 132 -16.06 11.20 27.45
C LEU A 132 -15.12 11.70 28.55
N SER A 133 -15.09 13.01 28.80
CA SER A 133 -14.34 13.60 29.91
C SER A 133 -14.97 13.23 31.26
N ASN A 134 -16.30 13.26 31.35
CA ASN A 134 -17.02 12.79 32.53
C ASN A 134 -16.78 11.30 32.74
N ALA A 135 -16.91 10.48 31.69
CA ALA A 135 -16.62 9.04 31.76
C ALA A 135 -15.17 8.76 32.20
N HIS A 136 -14.19 9.52 31.69
CA HIS A 136 -12.79 9.40 32.10
C HIS A 136 -12.62 9.66 33.60
N SER A 137 -13.13 10.78 34.13
CA SER A 137 -13.04 11.10 35.57
C SER A 137 -13.71 10.04 36.44
N GLN A 138 -14.83 9.46 35.99
CA GLN A 138 -15.51 8.40 36.71
C GLN A 138 -14.73 7.07 36.67
N PHE A 139 -14.15 6.69 35.53
CA PHE A 139 -13.29 5.51 35.44
C PHE A 139 -12.05 5.63 36.34
N GLU A 140 -11.45 6.83 36.43
CA GLU A 140 -10.35 7.08 37.36
C GLU A 140 -10.77 6.91 38.83
N LYS A 141 -11.93 7.46 39.22
CA LYS A 141 -12.48 7.31 40.58
C LYS A 141 -12.79 5.84 40.94
N ILE A 142 -13.20 5.04 39.95
CA ILE A 142 -13.48 3.61 40.12
C ILE A 142 -12.19 2.76 40.08
N GLY A 143 -11.06 3.33 39.65
CA GLY A 143 -9.77 2.63 39.50
C GLY A 143 -9.64 1.83 38.21
N ASP A 144 -10.53 2.00 37.24
CA ASP A 144 -10.46 1.36 35.92
C ASP A 144 -9.54 2.15 34.99
N GLN A 145 -8.24 1.86 35.07
CA GLN A 145 -7.22 2.50 34.24
C GLN A 145 -7.40 2.21 32.74
N LEU A 146 -7.98 1.06 32.37
CA LEU A 146 -8.21 0.70 30.98
C LEU A 146 -9.35 1.54 30.38
N GLY A 147 -10.47 1.67 31.11
CA GLY A 147 -11.58 2.54 30.74
C GLY A 147 -11.16 4.00 30.62
N ALA A 148 -10.37 4.49 31.58
CA ALA A 148 -9.81 5.83 31.56
C ALA A 148 -8.92 6.08 30.33
N ALA A 149 -8.01 5.15 30.01
CA ALA A 149 -7.13 5.24 28.84
C ALA A 149 -7.91 5.18 27.51
N GLN A 150 -8.96 4.37 27.42
CA GLN A 150 -9.84 4.32 26.25
C GLN A 150 -10.59 5.65 26.05
N CYS A 151 -11.05 6.30 27.13
CA CYS A 151 -11.63 7.64 27.03
C CYS A 151 -10.61 8.68 26.54
N LEU A 152 -9.37 8.66 27.03
CA LEU A 152 -8.30 9.55 26.55
C LEU A 152 -7.99 9.36 25.06
N GLN A 153 -7.94 8.10 24.60
CA GLN A 153 -7.76 7.80 23.17
C GLN A 153 -8.89 8.42 22.33
N ARG A 154 -10.15 8.25 22.77
CA ARG A 154 -11.33 8.80 22.07
C ARG A 154 -11.38 10.32 22.12
N LEU A 155 -11.00 10.94 23.23
CA LEU A 155 -10.86 12.39 23.37
C LEU A 155 -9.78 12.94 22.43
N GLY A 156 -8.64 12.26 22.30
CA GLY A 156 -7.60 12.61 21.34
C GLY A 156 -8.10 12.58 19.89
N ASP A 157 -8.88 11.56 19.51
CA ASP A 157 -9.53 11.50 18.21
C ASP A 157 -10.52 12.66 18.00
N ILE A 158 -11.31 13.00 19.02
CA ILE A 158 -12.29 14.10 18.96
C ILE A 158 -11.58 15.45 18.84
N HIS A 159 -10.55 15.73 19.63
CA HIS A 159 -9.78 16.96 19.52
C HIS A 159 -9.11 17.09 18.15
N ARG A 160 -8.57 16.00 17.59
CA ARG A 160 -8.06 16.00 16.22
C ARG A 160 -9.16 16.38 15.21
N MET A 161 -10.39 15.89 15.39
CA MET A 161 -11.53 16.25 14.54
C MET A 161 -12.02 17.69 14.76
N GLN A 162 -12.04 18.18 16.00
CA GLN A 162 -12.39 19.57 16.32
C GLN A 162 -11.38 20.55 15.73
N VAL A 163 -10.08 20.28 15.83
CA VAL A 163 -9.03 21.09 15.18
C VAL A 163 -9.18 21.05 13.67
N PHE A 164 -9.44 19.87 13.09
CA PHE A 164 -9.71 19.73 11.66
C PHE A 164 -10.94 20.55 11.23
N ILE A 165 -12.04 20.52 11.99
CA ILE A 165 -13.26 21.29 11.71
C ILE A 165 -13.06 22.78 11.94
N SER A 166 -12.35 23.20 12.99
CA SER A 166 -12.02 24.60 13.25
C SER A 166 -11.22 25.19 12.10
N ASN A 167 -10.17 24.48 11.66
CA ASN A 167 -9.36 24.85 10.50
C ASN A 167 -10.16 24.87 9.18
N MET A 168 -11.23 24.07 9.08
CA MET A 168 -12.17 24.12 7.95
C MET A 168 -13.20 25.25 8.04
N SER A 169 -13.63 25.62 9.26
CA SER A 169 -14.64 26.65 9.51
C SER A 169 -14.11 28.08 9.28
N GLU A 170 -12.79 28.27 9.40
CA GLU A 170 -12.11 29.53 9.03
C GLU A 170 -12.02 29.75 7.50
N ASN A 171 -12.46 28.77 6.69
CA ASN A 171 -12.53 28.89 5.23
C ASN A 171 -13.98 29.08 4.74
N PRO A 172 -14.41 30.31 4.38
CA PRO A 172 -15.80 30.62 4.05
C PRO A 172 -16.35 29.89 2.81
N ARG A 173 -15.51 29.31 1.96
CA ARG A 173 -15.94 28.51 0.79
C ARG A 173 -16.24 27.06 1.13
N ILE A 174 -15.67 26.52 2.22
CA ILE A 174 -15.90 25.15 2.71
C ILE A 174 -17.14 25.11 3.61
N LEU A 175 -17.46 26.22 4.28
CA LEU A 175 -18.65 26.37 5.12
C LEU A 175 -19.97 26.09 4.37
N VAL A 176 -20.03 26.39 3.07
CA VAL A 176 -21.17 26.10 2.19
C VAL A 176 -21.30 24.59 1.93
N LEU A 177 -20.18 23.92 1.65
CA LEU A 177 -20.13 22.46 1.45
C LEU A 177 -20.43 21.67 2.73
N ILE A 178 -20.03 22.19 3.90
CA ILE A 178 -20.31 21.57 5.20
C ILE A 178 -21.80 21.71 5.58
N LYS A 179 -22.43 22.85 5.30
CA LYS A 179 -23.88 23.01 5.53
C LYS A 179 -24.68 22.00 4.69
N ASP A 180 -24.28 21.76 3.44
CA ASP A 180 -24.93 20.77 2.58
C ASP A 180 -24.65 19.32 3.01
N THR A 181 -23.44 19.02 3.50
CA THR A 181 -23.11 17.66 4.00
C THR A 181 -23.70 17.35 5.37
N HIS A 182 -23.80 18.32 6.28
CA HIS A 182 -24.54 18.15 7.55
C HIS A 182 -26.05 18.05 7.31
N LEU A 183 -26.60 18.76 6.33
CA LEU A 183 -27.98 18.57 5.89
C LEU A 183 -28.19 17.18 5.29
N LEU A 184 -27.26 16.68 4.46
CA LEU A 184 -27.30 15.32 3.90
C LEU A 184 -27.15 14.22 4.97
N LEU A 185 -26.39 14.45 6.03
CA LEU A 185 -26.27 13.52 7.17
C LEU A 185 -27.53 13.52 8.05
N ARG A 186 -28.20 14.67 8.23
CA ARG A 186 -29.55 14.75 8.85
C ARG A 186 -30.65 14.12 7.98
N ILE A 187 -30.61 14.34 6.67
CA ILE A 187 -31.53 13.71 5.72
C ILE A 187 -31.34 12.18 5.73
N ARG A 188 -30.12 11.69 5.98
CA ARG A 188 -29.86 10.24 6.16
C ARG A 188 -30.38 9.65 7.46
N SER A 189 -30.51 10.42 8.54
CA SER A 189 -31.09 9.92 9.80
C SER A 189 -32.61 9.83 9.75
N ASP A 190 -33.27 10.67 8.94
CA ASP A 190 -34.73 10.75 8.88
C ASP A 190 -35.35 9.83 7.80
N HIS A 191 -34.52 9.14 6.99
CA HIS A 191 -34.97 8.32 5.85
C HIS A 191 -35.10 6.80 6.13
N HIS A 192 -35.13 6.36 7.39
CA HIS A 192 -35.29 4.94 7.73
C HIS A 192 -36.70 4.49 8.20
N GLU A 193 -37.72 5.35 8.10
CA GLU A 193 -39.12 4.92 8.23
C GLU A 193 -39.91 5.16 6.95
N ILE A 194 -39.82 4.24 5.99
CA ILE A 194 -40.92 4.01 5.03
C ILE A 194 -41.08 2.50 4.84
N SER A 195 -41.97 1.91 5.64
CA SER A 195 -42.57 0.61 5.35
C SER A 195 -43.69 0.82 4.31
N PRO A 196 -43.87 -0.07 3.31
CA PRO A 196 -44.84 0.14 2.24
C PRO A 196 -46.24 -0.24 2.73
N ASN A 197 -46.94 0.69 3.39
CA ASN A 197 -48.41 0.66 3.52
C ASN A 197 -48.92 1.95 4.18
N ARG A 198 -49.27 2.95 3.37
CA ARG A 198 -50.42 3.86 3.55
C ARG A 198 -50.41 4.93 2.44
N VAL A 199 -51.28 4.73 1.46
CA VAL A 199 -51.71 5.79 0.54
C VAL A 199 -52.88 6.49 1.21
N SER A 200 -52.71 7.76 1.59
CA SER A 200 -53.78 8.77 1.58
C SER A 200 -53.22 10.15 1.94
N GLU A 201 -53.34 11.07 0.99
CA GLU A 201 -53.62 12.50 1.17
C GLU A 201 -52.65 13.36 2.01
N THR A 202 -51.79 14.13 1.33
CA THR A 202 -51.96 15.60 1.14
C THR A 202 -50.68 16.28 0.58
N SER A 203 -50.86 16.97 -0.56
CA SER A 203 -50.24 18.24 -1.05
C SER A 203 -48.81 18.64 -0.64
N SER A 204 -47.93 19.23 -1.47
CA SER A 204 -47.81 19.59 -2.89
C SER A 204 -46.52 20.45 -2.98
N ILE A 205 -45.77 20.39 -4.10
CA ILE A 205 -44.52 21.15 -4.41
C ILE A 205 -43.27 20.47 -3.80
N SER A 206 -42.26 19.92 -4.50
CA SER A 206 -41.73 20.04 -5.86
C SER A 206 -41.11 18.69 -6.31
N LYS A 207 -41.63 18.06 -7.37
CA LYS A 207 -41.11 16.78 -7.93
C LYS A 207 -40.74 16.87 -9.42
N ARG A 208 -40.28 18.03 -9.90
CA ARG A 208 -39.98 18.24 -11.34
C ARG A 208 -38.49 18.27 -11.73
N SER A 209 -37.53 18.21 -10.79
CA SER A 209 -36.09 18.21 -11.13
C SER A 209 -35.41 16.84 -11.10
N ASP A 210 -35.95 15.85 -10.37
CA ASP A 210 -35.16 14.67 -9.99
C ASP A 210 -35.39 13.47 -10.91
N VAL A 211 -36.51 13.45 -11.64
CA VAL A 211 -36.85 12.38 -12.59
C VAL A 211 -36.06 12.52 -13.92
N GLU A 212 -35.61 13.72 -14.27
CA GLU A 212 -34.75 13.94 -15.45
C GLU A 212 -33.29 13.55 -15.19
N MET A 213 -32.80 13.67 -13.96
CA MET A 213 -31.41 13.32 -13.61
C MET A 213 -31.22 11.81 -13.46
N PHE A 214 -32.24 11.09 -13.01
CA PHE A 214 -32.22 9.63 -12.88
C PHE A 214 -32.27 8.91 -14.24
N ASN A 215 -33.01 9.46 -15.21
CA ASN A 215 -33.11 8.90 -16.57
C ASN A 215 -31.85 9.14 -17.44
N ARG A 216 -30.96 10.06 -17.07
CA ARG A 216 -29.64 10.24 -17.71
C ARG A 216 -28.56 9.28 -17.23
N ARG A 217 -28.67 8.73 -16.01
CA ARG A 217 -27.71 7.74 -15.48
C ARG A 217 -27.94 6.32 -15.99
N ARG A 218 -29.15 5.99 -16.47
CA ARG A 218 -29.49 4.65 -16.99
C ARG A 218 -29.15 4.45 -18.47
N ARG A 219 -29.01 5.53 -19.26
CA ARG A 219 -28.60 5.46 -20.69
C ARG A 219 -27.08 5.40 -20.93
N ILE A 220 -26.25 5.41 -19.88
CA ILE A 220 -24.78 5.37 -20.02
C ILE A 220 -24.21 3.96 -19.72
N ASN A 221 -25.01 3.04 -19.16
CA ASN A 221 -24.57 1.68 -18.80
C ASN A 221 -25.20 0.53 -19.62
N GLU A 222 -26.01 0.83 -20.64
CA GLU A 222 -26.58 -0.18 -21.54
C GLU A 222 -26.42 0.29 -22.99
N GLY A 223 -25.31 -0.10 -23.62
CA GLY A 223 -25.03 0.27 -25.01
C GLY A 223 -23.60 0.03 -25.47
N LEU A 224 -23.09 -1.20 -25.35
CA LEU A 224 -21.99 -1.71 -26.16
C LEU A 224 -21.96 -3.25 -26.05
N VAL A 225 -22.92 -3.87 -26.74
CA VAL A 225 -22.79 -5.26 -27.15
C VAL A 225 -21.73 -5.28 -28.25
N ILE A 226 -20.54 -5.79 -27.94
CA ILE A 226 -19.50 -6.05 -28.93
C ILE A 226 -19.75 -7.46 -29.46
N GLU A 227 -20.24 -7.57 -30.69
CA GLU A 227 -20.27 -8.85 -31.40
C GLU A 227 -18.85 -9.32 -31.78
N PRO A 228 -18.58 -10.63 -31.79
CA PRO A 228 -17.28 -11.18 -32.18
C PRO A 228 -17.08 -11.07 -33.70
N PHE A 229 -16.21 -10.17 -34.14
CA PHE A 229 -15.87 -10.07 -35.56
C PHE A 229 -14.89 -11.16 -36.01
N ARG A 230 -15.34 -11.92 -37.01
CA ARG A 230 -14.59 -12.93 -37.78
C ARG A 230 -13.34 -12.34 -38.44
N LEU A 231 -12.23 -13.08 -38.36
CA LEU A 231 -11.04 -12.93 -39.19
C LEU A 231 -11.42 -13.05 -40.68
N VAL A 232 -11.42 -11.93 -41.40
CA VAL A 232 -11.37 -11.92 -42.87
C VAL A 232 -9.94 -11.58 -43.26
N LYS A 233 -9.18 -12.59 -43.70
CA LYS A 233 -7.93 -12.37 -44.43
C LYS A 233 -8.28 -11.72 -45.78
N LYS A 234 -7.90 -10.47 -45.98
CA LYS A 234 -7.76 -9.89 -47.32
C LYS A 234 -6.31 -9.51 -47.56
N LYS A 235 -5.70 -10.19 -48.53
CA LYS A 235 -4.50 -9.74 -49.26
C LYS A 235 -4.95 -8.58 -50.15
N GLU A 236 -4.31 -7.42 -50.06
CA GLU A 236 -4.30 -6.42 -51.12
C GLU A 236 -3.07 -5.52 -50.97
N ASP A 237 -2.15 -5.73 -51.91
CA ASP A 237 -1.20 -4.84 -52.58
C ASP A 237 -0.34 -3.84 -51.79
N VAL A 238 0.88 -4.34 -51.52
CA VAL A 238 2.10 -3.58 -51.25
C VAL A 238 2.59 -2.96 -52.55
N SER A 239 2.24 -1.70 -52.82
CA SER A 239 3.03 -0.78 -53.68
C SER A 239 2.34 0.57 -53.82
N ASN A 240 2.49 1.44 -52.81
CA ASN A 240 2.50 2.92 -52.96
C ASN A 240 2.54 3.68 -51.63
N SER A 241 2.57 3.00 -50.48
CA SER A 241 2.69 3.64 -49.15
C SER A 241 4.14 3.82 -48.66
N GLU A 242 5.15 3.36 -49.40
CA GLU A 242 6.57 3.41 -48.98
C GLU A 242 7.27 4.77 -49.19
N ARG A 243 6.55 5.84 -49.55
CA ARG A 243 7.17 7.17 -49.81
C ARG A 243 6.85 8.28 -48.81
N LYS A 244 6.30 7.97 -47.63
CA LYS A 244 6.13 8.94 -46.51
C LYS A 244 6.54 8.39 -45.14
N MET A 245 7.66 7.69 -45.09
CA MET A 245 8.20 7.15 -43.84
C MET A 245 9.73 7.29 -43.82
N ASN A 246 10.21 8.54 -43.80
CA ASN A 246 11.61 8.89 -43.55
C ASN A 246 11.71 10.39 -43.18
N GLU A 247 11.12 10.78 -42.05
CA GLU A 247 11.66 11.88 -41.25
C GLU A 247 12.30 11.23 -40.03
N ILE A 248 13.59 10.91 -40.15
CA ILE A 248 14.39 10.45 -39.00
C ILE A 248 14.34 11.57 -37.96
N SER A 249 13.80 11.29 -36.77
CA SER A 249 13.78 12.28 -35.70
C SER A 249 15.21 12.63 -35.28
N TYR A 250 15.47 13.92 -35.04
CA TYR A 250 16.84 14.45 -35.13
C TYR A 250 17.74 13.96 -33.99
N TYR A 251 17.22 13.69 -32.78
CA TYR A 251 18.03 13.07 -31.70
C TYR A 251 18.35 11.59 -31.94
N GLN A 252 17.59 10.90 -32.81
CA GLN A 252 17.91 9.54 -33.23
C GLN A 252 19.02 9.49 -34.30
N SER A 253 19.30 10.60 -34.98
CA SER A 253 20.40 10.71 -35.94
C SER A 253 21.77 10.55 -35.29
N ASN A 254 22.78 10.16 -36.06
CA ASN A 254 24.16 10.04 -35.56
C ASN A 254 24.64 11.35 -34.90
N GLN A 255 24.37 12.49 -35.53
CA GLN A 255 24.74 13.81 -35.02
C GLN A 255 24.02 14.14 -33.71
N GLY A 256 22.73 13.82 -33.60
CA GLY A 256 21.94 13.99 -32.38
C GLY A 256 22.45 13.11 -31.23
N GLN A 257 22.80 11.86 -31.52
CA GLN A 257 23.37 10.94 -30.54
C GLN A 257 24.77 11.38 -30.07
N GLU A 258 25.61 11.89 -30.96
CA GLU A 258 26.91 12.46 -30.61
C GLU A 258 26.78 13.69 -29.71
N ALA A 259 25.86 14.59 -30.05
CA ALA A 259 25.55 15.75 -29.22
C ALA A 259 25.06 15.31 -27.83
N LEU A 260 24.16 14.34 -27.74
CA LEU A 260 23.67 13.78 -26.48
C LEU A 260 24.81 13.17 -25.66
N LYS A 261 25.68 12.36 -26.27
CA LYS A 261 26.86 11.78 -25.59
C LYS A 261 27.81 12.86 -25.07
N SER A 262 28.05 13.92 -25.85
CA SER A 262 28.87 15.07 -25.46
C SER A 262 28.29 15.80 -24.25
N ILE A 263 26.99 16.11 -24.29
CA ILE A 263 26.27 16.78 -23.18
C ILE A 263 26.32 15.91 -21.91
N VAL A 264 26.00 14.62 -22.01
CA VAL A 264 25.99 13.71 -20.87
C VAL A 264 27.39 13.60 -20.25
N LYS A 265 28.44 13.44 -21.07
CA LYS A 265 29.83 13.38 -20.60
C LYS A 265 30.25 14.67 -19.88
N LYS A 266 29.77 15.83 -20.35
CA LYS A 266 30.06 17.14 -19.76
C LYS A 266 29.35 17.36 -18.43
N LEU A 267 28.05 17.07 -18.37
CA LEU A 267 27.20 17.42 -17.23
C LEU A 267 27.11 16.33 -16.16
N ILE A 268 27.44 15.10 -16.51
CA ILE A 268 27.37 13.93 -15.63
C ILE A 268 28.73 13.21 -15.68
N PRO A 269 29.83 13.86 -15.23
CA PRO A 269 31.17 13.32 -15.34
C PRO A 269 31.37 11.99 -14.61
N GLN A 270 30.54 11.69 -13.61
CA GLN A 270 30.51 10.42 -12.90
C GLN A 270 30.07 9.23 -13.77
N TRP A 271 29.45 9.46 -14.93
CA TRP A 271 29.11 8.42 -15.90
C TRP A 271 30.25 8.23 -16.90
N SER A 272 31.34 7.60 -16.45
CA SER A 272 32.54 7.34 -17.27
C SER A 272 32.26 6.59 -18.57
N ASN A 273 31.29 5.67 -18.55
CA ASN A 273 30.85 4.89 -19.72
C ASN A 273 29.67 5.54 -20.48
N GLY A 274 29.24 6.74 -20.08
CA GLY A 274 28.08 7.43 -20.67
C GLY A 274 26.73 6.77 -20.35
N LEU A 275 25.77 6.94 -21.26
CA LEU A 275 24.43 6.36 -21.16
C LEU A 275 24.46 4.84 -21.30
N ARG A 276 23.66 4.15 -20.49
CA ARG A 276 23.39 2.71 -20.65
C ARG A 276 22.56 2.47 -21.91
N ASP A 277 22.65 1.28 -22.50
CA ASP A 277 21.99 0.95 -23.78
C ASP A 277 20.50 1.33 -23.82
N PHE A 278 19.72 0.98 -22.79
CA PHE A 278 18.29 1.32 -22.75
C PHE A 278 18.05 2.83 -22.61
N GLN A 279 18.96 3.57 -21.95
CA GLN A 279 18.87 5.02 -21.82
C GLN A 279 19.18 5.69 -23.16
N ALA A 280 20.21 5.19 -23.85
CA ALA A 280 20.60 5.65 -25.19
C ALA A 280 19.50 5.38 -26.24
N GLU A 281 18.70 4.33 -26.07
CA GLU A 281 17.53 4.05 -26.91
C GLU A 281 16.32 4.92 -26.53
N SER A 282 16.05 5.10 -25.23
CA SER A 282 14.83 5.75 -24.73
C SER A 282 14.88 7.27 -24.74
N ILE A 283 16.01 7.88 -24.36
CA ILE A 283 16.12 9.34 -24.18
C ILE A 283 15.93 10.11 -25.50
N PRO A 284 16.49 9.68 -26.65
CA PRO A 284 16.24 10.33 -27.93
C PRO A 284 14.75 10.40 -28.29
N LEU A 285 14.00 9.32 -28.05
CA LEU A 285 12.54 9.29 -28.29
C LEU A 285 11.82 10.37 -27.47
N ILE A 286 12.17 10.50 -26.20
CA ILE A 286 11.58 11.51 -25.30
C ILE A 286 11.93 12.92 -25.77
N LEU A 287 13.20 13.16 -26.13
CA LEU A 287 13.67 14.45 -26.64
C LEU A 287 13.02 14.82 -27.97
N ASP A 288 12.71 13.84 -28.82
CA ASP A 288 11.99 14.01 -30.07
C ASP A 288 10.45 14.13 -29.89
N ASN A 289 9.97 14.30 -28.66
CA ASN A 289 8.55 14.39 -28.28
C ASN A 289 7.69 13.16 -28.64
N GLN A 290 8.29 11.98 -28.70
CA GLN A 290 7.58 10.74 -28.99
C GLN A 290 7.08 10.10 -27.69
N ASP A 291 5.86 9.56 -27.71
CA ASP A 291 5.30 8.83 -26.57
C ASP A 291 6.02 7.49 -26.42
N LEU A 292 6.33 7.09 -25.18
CA LEU A 292 7.14 5.91 -24.88
C LEU A 292 6.56 5.10 -23.71
N PHE A 293 6.54 3.79 -23.83
CA PHE A 293 6.37 2.87 -22.72
C PHE A 293 7.65 2.06 -22.54
N ALA A 294 8.37 2.29 -21.45
CA ALA A 294 9.63 1.60 -21.16
C ALA A 294 9.47 0.60 -20.01
N ILE A 295 9.86 -0.65 -20.26
CA ILE A 295 9.85 -1.76 -19.30
C ILE A 295 11.29 -2.26 -19.15
N THR A 296 11.87 -2.11 -17.95
CA THR A 296 13.28 -2.41 -17.69
C THR A 296 13.52 -2.69 -16.21
N ALA A 297 14.50 -3.53 -15.89
CA ALA A 297 14.73 -4.04 -14.55
C ALA A 297 14.84 -2.94 -13.47
N THR A 298 14.52 -3.32 -12.23
CA THR A 298 14.76 -2.46 -11.06
C THR A 298 16.25 -2.15 -10.93
N GLY A 299 16.61 -0.88 -10.78
CA GLY A 299 18.03 -0.47 -10.67
C GLY A 299 18.73 -0.20 -11.99
N ASP A 300 18.06 -0.36 -13.13
CA ASP A 300 18.65 0.00 -14.43
C ASP A 300 18.84 1.51 -14.60
N GLY A 301 18.34 2.36 -13.71
CA GLY A 301 18.55 3.81 -13.76
C GLY A 301 17.48 4.52 -14.58
N LYS A 302 16.21 4.14 -14.35
CA LYS A 302 15.03 4.73 -15.00
C LYS A 302 14.91 6.25 -14.78
N SER A 303 15.45 6.78 -13.68
CA SER A 303 15.44 8.21 -13.37
C SER A 303 16.12 9.07 -14.44
N ALA A 304 17.09 8.49 -15.15
CA ALA A 304 17.76 9.15 -16.28
C ALA A 304 16.80 9.57 -17.40
N LEU A 305 15.69 8.84 -17.61
CA LEU A 305 14.73 9.13 -18.67
C LEU A 305 13.98 10.46 -18.46
N PHE A 306 13.87 10.94 -17.21
CA PHE A 306 13.31 12.26 -16.92
C PHE A 306 14.38 13.29 -16.52
N ALA A 307 15.54 12.87 -16.00
CA ALA A 307 16.62 13.78 -15.63
C ALA A 307 17.40 14.31 -16.85
N VAL A 308 17.83 13.42 -17.76
CA VAL A 308 18.68 13.80 -18.90
C VAL A 308 17.98 14.78 -19.85
N PRO A 309 16.69 14.63 -20.20
CA PRO A 309 16.01 15.62 -21.04
C PRO A 309 16.05 17.04 -20.47
N ILE A 310 15.89 17.20 -19.14
CA ILE A 310 16.00 18.50 -18.47
C ILE A 310 17.40 19.10 -18.65
N LEU A 311 18.44 18.29 -18.45
CA LEU A 311 19.84 18.73 -18.59
C LEU A 311 20.16 19.12 -20.03
N VAL A 312 19.72 18.33 -21.00
CA VAL A 312 19.93 18.59 -22.45
C VAL A 312 19.30 19.92 -22.86
N HIS A 313 18.03 20.15 -22.51
CA HIS A 313 17.37 21.43 -22.78
C HIS A 313 18.08 22.61 -22.10
N THR A 314 18.51 22.43 -20.84
CA THR A 314 19.20 23.47 -20.07
C THR A 314 20.53 23.86 -20.72
N GLU A 315 21.31 22.87 -21.16
CA GLU A 315 22.63 23.08 -21.74
C GLU A 315 22.57 23.71 -23.13
N ILE A 316 21.71 23.17 -24.00
CA ILE A 316 21.54 23.74 -25.35
C ILE A 316 20.96 25.15 -25.26
N SER A 317 20.05 25.42 -24.33
CA SER A 317 19.50 26.77 -24.15
C SER A 317 20.54 27.79 -23.66
N ARG A 318 21.60 27.35 -22.96
CA ARG A 318 22.68 28.23 -22.48
C ARG A 318 23.77 28.42 -23.53
N ASN A 319 24.01 27.40 -24.35
CA ASN A 319 25.10 27.37 -25.33
C ASN A 319 24.58 26.94 -26.72
N PRO A 320 23.67 27.72 -27.35
CA PRO A 320 23.04 27.31 -28.61
C PRO A 320 24.03 27.11 -29.76
N ASP A 321 25.13 27.86 -29.78
CA ASP A 321 26.13 27.81 -30.85
C ASP A 321 27.04 26.56 -30.79
N LEU A 322 27.08 25.85 -29.65
CA LEU A 322 27.91 24.65 -29.47
C LEU A 322 27.25 23.37 -30.01
N TYR A 323 25.96 23.43 -30.33
CA TYR A 323 25.15 22.26 -30.67
C TYR A 323 24.42 22.49 -31.99
N PRO A 324 24.09 21.41 -32.73
CA PRO A 324 23.31 21.56 -33.95
C PRO A 324 21.92 22.13 -33.65
N THR A 325 21.30 22.71 -34.67
CA THR A 325 19.89 23.12 -34.57
C THR A 325 19.00 21.89 -34.55
N PHE A 326 18.25 21.72 -33.47
CA PHE A 326 17.29 20.62 -33.32
C PHE A 326 15.92 21.02 -33.90
N SER A 327 15.19 20.06 -34.46
CA SER A 327 13.81 20.26 -34.91
C SER A 327 12.84 20.52 -33.76
N VAL A 328 13.23 20.10 -32.55
CA VAL A 328 12.44 20.28 -31.34
C VAL A 328 12.72 21.64 -30.69
N ASN A 329 11.65 22.30 -30.26
CA ASN A 329 11.75 23.59 -29.57
C ASN A 329 12.45 23.47 -28.21
N ILE A 330 13.65 24.02 -28.10
CA ILE A 330 14.45 24.04 -26.88
C ILE A 330 13.87 25.05 -25.88
N ARG A 331 13.44 24.56 -24.70
CA ARG A 331 12.87 25.40 -23.65
C ARG A 331 13.94 26.02 -22.76
N LYS A 332 13.80 27.33 -22.46
CA LYS A 332 14.74 28.07 -21.59
C LYS A 332 14.67 27.66 -20.12
N LYS A 333 13.49 27.26 -19.64
CA LYS A 333 13.26 26.78 -18.27
C LYS A 333 12.58 25.41 -18.31
N PRO A 334 13.24 24.35 -18.78
CA PRO A 334 12.56 23.07 -19.03
C PRO A 334 11.94 22.51 -17.75
N VAL A 335 10.68 22.09 -17.84
CA VAL A 335 9.93 21.48 -16.73
C VAL A 335 9.40 20.09 -17.10
N GLY A 336 9.52 19.14 -16.19
CA GLY A 336 8.92 17.81 -16.27
C GLY A 336 7.93 17.56 -15.15
N ILE A 337 6.83 16.86 -15.45
CA ILE A 337 5.92 16.32 -14.43
C ILE A 337 6.11 14.81 -14.32
N VAL A 338 6.25 14.30 -13.10
CA VAL A 338 6.42 12.87 -12.81
C VAL A 338 5.31 12.40 -11.87
N ILE A 339 4.46 11.50 -12.34
CA ILE A 339 3.41 10.91 -11.53
C ILE A 339 4.00 9.79 -10.69
N THR A 340 3.82 9.88 -9.38
CA THR A 340 4.40 8.94 -8.42
C THR A 340 3.33 8.32 -7.52
N PRO A 341 3.41 7.01 -7.23
CA PRO A 341 2.40 6.35 -6.42
C PRO A 341 2.51 6.62 -4.92
N THR A 342 3.66 7.01 -4.38
CA THR A 342 3.80 7.19 -2.92
C THR A 342 4.62 8.43 -2.59
N LYS A 343 4.29 9.06 -1.46
CA LYS A 343 5.06 10.20 -0.91
C LYS A 343 6.54 9.85 -0.72
N GLY A 344 6.84 8.63 -0.26
CA GLY A 344 8.22 8.15 -0.10
C GLY A 344 8.99 8.08 -1.41
N LEU A 345 8.38 7.56 -2.48
CA LEU A 345 9.00 7.53 -3.80
C LEU A 345 9.22 8.94 -4.36
N ALA A 346 8.22 9.83 -4.23
CA ALA A 346 8.35 11.22 -4.67
C ALA A 346 9.55 11.92 -4.01
N ASN A 347 9.66 11.82 -2.68
CA ASN A 347 10.76 12.44 -1.92
C ASN A 347 12.12 11.84 -2.30
N ASN A 348 12.21 10.53 -2.51
CA ASN A 348 13.46 9.92 -2.95
C ASN A 348 13.88 10.37 -4.34
N ILE A 349 12.94 10.48 -5.29
CA ILE A 349 13.24 10.96 -6.64
C ILE A 349 13.77 12.40 -6.57
N VAL A 350 13.15 13.26 -5.77
CA VAL A 350 13.61 14.65 -5.58
C VAL A 350 15.02 14.70 -5.00
N HIS A 351 15.30 13.89 -3.98
CA HIS A 351 16.63 13.80 -3.39
C HIS A 351 17.67 13.28 -4.40
N GLU A 352 17.35 12.22 -5.16
CA GLU A 352 18.23 11.68 -6.20
C GLU A 352 18.53 12.71 -7.29
N LEU A 353 17.51 13.45 -7.74
CA LEU A 353 17.65 14.51 -8.75
C LEU A 353 18.56 15.65 -8.28
N GLN A 354 18.41 16.07 -7.03
CA GLN A 354 19.22 17.14 -6.46
C GLN A 354 20.68 16.70 -6.26
N GLU A 355 20.91 15.53 -5.67
CA GLU A 355 22.25 15.04 -5.32
C GLU A 355 23.04 14.56 -6.55
N GLN A 356 22.42 13.79 -7.45
CA GLN A 356 23.14 13.17 -8.57
C GLN A 356 23.21 14.06 -9.81
N PHE A 357 22.21 14.93 -10.02
CA PHE A 357 22.07 15.69 -11.26
C PHE A 357 22.04 17.22 -11.04
N GLY A 358 22.00 17.69 -9.79
CA GLY A 358 21.85 19.12 -9.50
C GLY A 358 20.55 19.73 -10.01
N ILE A 359 19.51 18.90 -10.21
CA ILE A 359 18.23 19.32 -10.77
C ILE A 359 17.31 19.79 -9.64
N SER A 360 16.79 21.01 -9.76
CA SER A 360 15.79 21.51 -8.81
C SER A 360 14.47 20.77 -8.99
N ALA A 361 14.03 20.06 -7.95
CA ALA A 361 12.81 19.28 -7.99
C ALA A 361 11.95 19.48 -6.72
N PHE A 362 10.64 19.22 -6.85
CA PHE A 362 9.70 19.31 -5.74
C PHE A 362 8.78 18.09 -5.69
N ALA A 363 8.57 17.55 -4.49
CA ALA A 363 7.60 16.49 -4.23
C ALA A 363 6.33 17.11 -3.68
N TYR A 364 5.28 17.13 -4.51
CA TYR A 364 3.97 17.70 -4.24
C TYR A 364 3.15 16.79 -3.33
N THR A 365 3.59 16.68 -2.06
CA THR A 365 2.91 15.91 -1.01
C THR A 365 2.27 16.85 0.00
N HIS A 366 1.27 16.36 0.74
CA HIS A 366 0.59 17.16 1.77
C HIS A 366 1.58 17.77 2.79
N GLU A 367 2.57 17.00 3.25
CA GLU A 367 3.57 17.43 4.21
C GLU A 367 4.47 18.55 3.66
N ASN A 368 4.98 18.38 2.43
CA ASN A 368 5.86 19.37 1.80
C ASN A 368 5.11 20.66 1.44
N ILE A 369 3.86 20.54 0.98
CA ILE A 369 2.99 21.71 0.75
C ILE A 369 2.76 22.46 2.06
N SER A 370 2.44 21.73 3.14
CA SER A 370 2.26 22.32 4.47
C SER A 370 3.51 23.06 4.95
N GLN A 371 4.70 22.50 4.71
CA GLN A 371 5.97 23.14 5.04
C GLN A 371 6.18 24.44 4.25
N MET A 372 5.88 24.45 2.95
CA MET A 372 5.99 25.65 2.10
C MET A 372 5.02 26.75 2.54
N ILE A 373 3.80 26.38 2.93
CA ILE A 373 2.81 27.33 3.47
C ILE A 373 3.33 27.97 4.77
N ARG A 374 3.93 27.18 5.68
CA ARG A 374 4.55 27.71 6.91
C ARG A 374 5.69 28.67 6.62
N GLN A 375 6.44 28.46 5.54
CA GLN A 375 7.47 29.36 5.05
C GLN A 375 6.91 30.59 4.29
N LYS A 376 5.59 30.77 4.24
CA LYS A 376 4.89 31.84 3.51
C LYS A 376 5.20 31.85 2.00
N ARG A 377 5.48 30.67 1.43
CA ARG A 377 5.77 30.49 0.00
C ARG A 377 4.53 30.04 -0.75
N ASN A 378 4.29 30.61 -1.93
CA ASN A 378 3.17 30.21 -2.79
C ASN A 378 3.63 29.16 -3.81
N ILE A 379 3.46 27.88 -3.47
CA ILE A 379 3.90 26.76 -4.31
C ILE A 379 3.27 26.78 -5.71
N VAL A 380 2.02 27.22 -5.84
CA VAL A 380 1.31 27.27 -7.14
C VAL A 380 1.99 28.27 -8.06
N THR A 381 2.30 29.47 -7.54
CA THR A 381 3.04 30.50 -8.28
C THR A 381 4.45 30.01 -8.63
N GLU A 382 5.18 29.42 -7.68
CA GLU A 382 6.54 28.96 -7.92
C GLU A 382 6.64 27.87 -9.00
N ILE A 383 5.69 26.92 -9.01
CA ILE A 383 5.61 25.91 -10.08
C ILE A 383 5.21 26.58 -11.41
N SER A 384 4.23 27.49 -11.39
CA SER A 384 3.74 28.19 -12.58
C SER A 384 4.81 29.06 -13.26
N GLU A 385 5.78 29.56 -12.48
CA GLU A 385 6.94 30.35 -12.92
C GLU A 385 8.16 29.48 -13.30
N CYS A 386 8.00 28.15 -13.25
CA CYS A 386 9.04 27.17 -13.54
C CYS A 386 10.26 27.28 -12.62
N LYS A 387 10.05 27.52 -11.31
CA LYS A 387 11.15 27.52 -10.33
C LYS A 387 11.71 26.13 -10.05
N PHE A 388 10.90 25.09 -10.27
CA PHE A 388 11.29 23.69 -10.19
C PHE A 388 11.35 23.10 -11.60
N GLN A 389 12.41 22.38 -11.91
CA GLN A 389 12.59 21.68 -13.18
C GLN A 389 11.84 20.36 -13.22
N ILE A 390 11.64 19.70 -12.08
CA ILE A 390 10.81 18.49 -11.99
C ILE A 390 9.82 18.59 -10.83
N VAL A 391 8.55 18.28 -11.08
CA VAL A 391 7.53 18.17 -10.03
C VAL A 391 7.01 16.73 -9.98
N CYS A 392 7.27 16.06 -8.85
CA CYS A 392 6.70 14.77 -8.53
C CYS A 392 5.35 14.95 -7.86
N VAL A 393 4.29 14.32 -8.36
CA VAL A 393 2.92 14.49 -7.85
C VAL A 393 2.14 13.18 -7.93
N ASP A 394 1.20 12.95 -7.02
CA ASP A 394 0.28 11.82 -7.10
C ASP A 394 -1.02 12.17 -7.88
N PRO A 395 -1.75 11.16 -8.40
CA PRO A 395 -2.96 11.41 -9.19
C PRO A 395 -4.08 12.17 -8.47
N GLU A 396 -4.17 12.09 -7.14
CA GLU A 396 -5.20 12.73 -6.32
C GLU A 396 -5.05 14.25 -6.36
N HIS A 397 -3.82 14.75 -6.27
CA HIS A 397 -3.56 16.19 -6.34
C HIS A 397 -3.85 16.78 -7.73
N LEU A 398 -3.68 16.02 -8.81
CA LEU A 398 -3.92 16.51 -10.18
C LEU A 398 -5.34 17.03 -10.44
N ARG A 399 -6.33 16.65 -9.61
CA ARG A 399 -7.72 17.11 -9.72
C ARG A 399 -7.99 18.42 -8.99
N GLN A 400 -7.06 18.90 -8.18
CA GLN A 400 -7.21 20.12 -7.40
C GLN A 400 -7.13 21.36 -8.31
N ARG A 401 -7.74 22.48 -7.88
CA ARG A 401 -7.86 23.71 -8.71
C ARG A 401 -6.50 24.37 -8.96
N GLU A 402 -5.57 24.17 -8.05
CA GLU A 402 -4.18 24.58 -8.08
C GLU A 402 -3.48 24.06 -9.34
N TRP A 403 -3.69 22.79 -9.67
CA TRP A 403 -3.13 22.18 -10.88
C TRP A 403 -3.76 22.72 -12.16
N ILE A 404 -5.01 23.19 -12.12
CA ILE A 404 -5.62 23.93 -13.22
C ILE A 404 -4.87 25.24 -13.44
N THR A 405 -4.65 26.00 -12.37
CA THR A 405 -3.92 27.27 -12.43
C THR A 405 -2.49 27.08 -12.96
N ILE A 406 -1.79 26.04 -12.48
CA ILE A 406 -0.45 25.69 -12.97
C ILE A 406 -0.47 25.35 -14.46
N THR A 407 -1.38 24.48 -14.91
CA THR A 407 -1.41 24.04 -16.31
C THR A 407 -1.96 25.09 -17.29
N ASP A 408 -2.67 26.10 -16.79
CA ASP A 408 -3.18 27.22 -17.59
C ASP A 408 -2.17 28.37 -17.69
N SER A 409 -1.18 28.43 -16.79
CA SER A 409 -0.07 29.40 -16.86
C SER A 409 0.65 29.29 -18.20
N GLN A 410 0.66 30.37 -18.97
CA GLN A 410 1.36 30.41 -20.26
C GLN A 410 2.85 30.12 -20.10
N THR A 411 3.47 30.62 -19.04
CA THR A 411 4.88 30.37 -18.70
C THR A 411 5.14 28.88 -18.49
N TYR A 412 4.28 28.18 -17.75
CA TYR A 412 4.42 26.74 -17.52
C TYR A 412 4.20 25.95 -18.81
N ARG A 413 3.12 26.26 -19.55
CA ARG A 413 2.78 25.59 -20.82
C ARG A 413 3.87 25.72 -21.87
N SER A 414 4.52 26.88 -21.95
CA SER A 414 5.62 27.12 -22.89
C SER A 414 6.94 26.48 -22.46
N ASN A 415 7.03 25.84 -21.29
CA ASN A 415 8.27 25.30 -20.75
C ASN A 415 8.20 23.83 -20.31
N VAL A 416 7.01 23.27 -20.14
CA VAL A 416 6.85 21.83 -19.91
C VAL A 416 7.33 21.04 -21.14
N ILE A 417 8.15 20.00 -20.92
CA ILE A 417 8.77 19.18 -21.97
C ILE A 417 8.35 17.71 -21.94
N PHE A 418 7.83 17.19 -20.82
CA PHE A 418 7.26 15.85 -20.77
C PHE A 418 6.28 15.65 -19.61
N GLY A 419 5.46 14.62 -19.74
CA GLY A 419 4.71 14.00 -18.64
C GLY A 419 5.09 12.53 -18.47
N CYS A 420 5.61 12.17 -17.30
CA CYS A 420 6.07 10.82 -17.00
C CYS A 420 5.14 10.14 -15.99
N THR A 421 4.78 8.88 -16.22
CA THR A 421 4.17 8.03 -15.18
C THR A 421 5.16 7.00 -14.66
N GLY A 422 5.61 7.19 -13.43
CA GLY A 422 6.45 6.24 -12.71
C GLY A 422 5.65 5.05 -12.19
N GLU A 423 6.29 3.87 -12.14
CA GLU A 423 5.69 2.62 -11.66
C GLU A 423 4.33 2.32 -12.33
N ALA A 424 4.28 2.40 -13.66
CA ALA A 424 3.04 2.33 -14.44
C ALA A 424 2.19 1.07 -14.20
N HIS A 425 2.79 -0.03 -13.72
CA HIS A 425 2.06 -1.24 -13.29
C HIS A 425 1.02 -0.98 -12.20
N VAL A 426 1.24 0.05 -11.38
CA VAL A 426 0.32 0.44 -10.31
C VAL A 426 -1.03 0.91 -10.84
N ILE A 427 -1.11 1.36 -12.10
CA ILE A 427 -2.38 1.73 -12.72
C ILE A 427 -3.33 0.53 -12.78
N GLU A 428 -2.81 -0.65 -13.11
CA GLU A 428 -3.62 -1.87 -13.13
C GLU A 428 -3.89 -2.37 -11.72
N GLU A 429 -2.85 -2.42 -10.87
CA GLU A 429 -2.98 -2.98 -9.52
C GLU A 429 -3.89 -2.16 -8.60
N TRP A 430 -3.78 -0.83 -8.63
CA TRP A 430 -4.50 0.05 -7.69
C TRP A 430 -5.64 0.81 -8.36
N GLY A 431 -5.57 1.04 -9.66
CA GLY A 431 -6.56 1.84 -10.38
C GLY A 431 -7.93 1.18 -10.51
N LEU A 432 -8.04 -0.13 -10.31
CA LEU A 432 -9.32 -0.84 -10.37
C LEU A 432 -10.16 -0.65 -9.09
N ASP A 433 -9.53 -0.75 -7.90
CA ASP A 433 -10.27 -0.74 -6.63
C ASP A 433 -9.76 0.29 -5.61
N PHE A 434 -8.45 0.35 -5.36
CA PHE A 434 -7.88 1.08 -4.22
C PHE A 434 -7.73 2.59 -4.47
N ARG A 435 -7.13 2.97 -5.61
CA ARG A 435 -6.86 4.36 -6.00
C ARG A 435 -7.29 4.58 -7.45
N PRO A 436 -8.61 4.72 -7.71
CA PRO A 436 -9.15 4.76 -9.07
C PRO A 436 -8.64 5.92 -9.93
N LEU A 437 -8.10 6.98 -9.32
CA LEU A 437 -7.57 8.14 -10.05
C LEU A 437 -6.33 7.83 -10.89
N PHE A 438 -5.63 6.72 -10.63
CA PHE A 438 -4.55 6.26 -11.52
C PHE A 438 -5.05 6.00 -12.94
N ARG A 439 -6.30 5.57 -13.11
CA ARG A 439 -6.88 5.35 -14.45
C ARG A 439 -7.17 6.64 -15.22
N LEU A 440 -7.08 7.80 -14.56
CA LEU A 440 -7.34 9.11 -15.14
C LEU A 440 -6.07 9.88 -15.51
N ILE A 441 -4.88 9.32 -15.28
CA ILE A 441 -3.60 9.98 -15.58
C ILE A 441 -3.51 10.35 -17.06
N GLY A 442 -3.89 9.46 -17.97
CA GLY A 442 -3.86 9.74 -19.41
C GLY A 442 -4.81 10.87 -19.83
N SER A 443 -5.96 10.98 -19.16
CA SER A 443 -6.91 12.09 -19.38
C SER A 443 -6.31 13.43 -18.96
N PHE A 444 -5.58 13.48 -17.84
CA PHE A 444 -4.87 14.69 -17.43
C PHE A 444 -3.77 15.05 -18.44
N PHE A 445 -2.91 14.10 -18.84
CA PHE A 445 -1.82 14.35 -19.79
C PHE A 445 -2.30 14.83 -21.17
N ARG A 446 -3.44 14.32 -21.66
CA ARG A 446 -3.98 14.72 -22.97
C ARG A 446 -4.88 15.95 -22.90
N GLY A 447 -5.56 16.15 -21.78
CA GLY A 447 -6.46 17.29 -21.59
C GLY A 447 -5.77 18.57 -21.15
N ARG A 448 -4.64 18.49 -20.43
CA ARG A 448 -4.01 19.66 -19.80
C ARG A 448 -2.62 19.99 -20.30
N LEU A 449 -1.82 18.99 -20.68
CA LEU A 449 -0.46 19.24 -21.19
C LEU A 449 -0.48 19.45 -22.72
N PRO A 450 0.42 20.28 -23.28
CA PRO A 450 0.49 20.52 -24.72
C PRO A 450 0.64 19.22 -25.53
N SER A 451 0.08 19.14 -26.74
CA SER A 451 0.24 17.96 -27.61
C SER A 451 1.68 17.74 -28.06
N SER A 452 2.50 18.81 -28.11
CA SER A 452 3.89 18.85 -28.59
C SER A 452 4.96 18.42 -27.58
N ILE A 453 4.60 17.62 -26.58
CA ILE A 453 5.53 17.09 -25.57
C ILE A 453 5.44 15.55 -25.53
N SER A 454 6.52 14.90 -25.09
CA SER A 454 6.52 13.46 -24.85
C SER A 454 5.67 13.09 -23.63
N ARG A 455 4.83 12.05 -23.76
CA ARG A 455 4.16 11.39 -22.63
C ARG A 455 4.70 9.97 -22.54
N PHE A 456 5.29 9.63 -21.40
CA PHE A 456 5.91 8.32 -21.27
C PHE A 456 5.64 7.64 -19.92
N ALA A 457 5.70 6.32 -19.94
CA ALA A 457 5.47 5.48 -18.79
C ALA A 457 6.67 4.57 -18.56
N ILE A 458 7.05 4.41 -17.29
CA ILE A 458 8.19 3.58 -16.88
C ILE A 458 7.74 2.58 -15.82
N THR A 459 8.18 1.32 -15.96
CA THR A 459 7.92 0.28 -14.96
C THR A 459 9.00 -0.80 -15.01
N ALA A 460 9.14 -1.57 -13.93
CA ALA A 460 10.04 -2.74 -13.91
C ALA A 460 9.35 -4.06 -14.25
N THR A 461 8.08 -4.18 -13.90
CA THR A 461 7.27 -5.37 -14.15
C THR A 461 6.02 -4.95 -14.90
N MET A 462 5.64 -5.72 -15.91
CA MET A 462 4.41 -5.52 -16.66
C MET A 462 4.10 -6.78 -17.46
N LEU A 463 3.03 -7.48 -17.09
CA LEU A 463 2.54 -8.64 -17.85
C LEU A 463 2.07 -8.18 -19.23
N PRO A 464 2.34 -8.96 -20.30
CA PRO A 464 1.79 -8.68 -21.63
C PRO A 464 0.27 -8.95 -21.68
N GLY A 465 -0.38 -8.57 -22.79
CA GLY A 465 -1.81 -8.81 -23.01
C GLY A 465 -2.70 -7.87 -22.20
N ALA A 466 -3.84 -8.38 -21.71
CA ALA A 466 -4.89 -7.57 -21.09
C ALA A 466 -4.41 -6.61 -19.97
N PRO A 467 -3.50 -6.99 -19.05
CA PRO A 467 -2.96 -6.06 -18.06
C PRO A 467 -2.21 -4.88 -18.69
N PHE A 468 -1.36 -5.13 -19.68
CA PHE A 468 -0.66 -4.08 -20.41
C PHE A 468 -1.62 -3.19 -21.20
N ASP A 469 -2.60 -3.78 -21.87
CA ASP A 469 -3.60 -3.06 -22.66
C ASP A 469 -4.47 -2.16 -21.79
N SER A 470 -4.82 -2.60 -20.58
CA SER A 470 -5.56 -1.80 -19.59
C SER A 470 -4.77 -0.55 -19.17
N VAL A 471 -3.47 -0.71 -18.91
CA VAL A 471 -2.58 0.42 -18.55
C VAL A 471 -2.40 1.37 -19.74
N CYS A 472 -2.15 0.84 -20.93
CA CYS A 472 -2.08 1.63 -22.16
C CYS A 472 -3.36 2.43 -22.40
N THR A 473 -4.52 1.81 -22.21
CA THR A 473 -5.83 2.47 -22.34
C THR A 473 -5.97 3.61 -21.33
N ALA A 474 -5.66 3.37 -20.06
CA ALA A 474 -5.72 4.37 -19.00
C ALA A 474 -4.76 5.56 -19.25
N LEU A 475 -3.61 5.29 -19.87
CA LEU A 475 -2.64 6.30 -20.26
C LEU A 475 -2.93 6.93 -21.62
N GLY A 476 -3.89 6.42 -22.40
CA GLY A 476 -4.23 6.90 -23.74
C GLY A 476 -3.24 6.50 -24.84
N PHE A 477 -2.43 5.48 -24.62
CA PHE A 477 -1.55 4.89 -25.63
C PHE A 477 -2.34 3.95 -26.54
N GLN A 478 -2.28 4.18 -27.85
CA GLN A 478 -3.09 3.46 -28.85
C GLN A 478 -2.31 3.24 -30.15
N GLY A 479 -2.26 1.98 -30.61
CA GLY A 479 -1.69 1.62 -31.90
C GLY A 479 -0.24 2.08 -32.10
N PRO A 480 0.18 2.48 -33.32
CA PRO A 480 1.57 2.88 -33.61
C PRO A 480 1.94 4.27 -33.07
N LYS A 481 1.11 4.89 -32.23
CA LYS A 481 1.30 6.27 -31.75
C LYS A 481 2.28 6.39 -30.57
N PHE A 482 2.89 5.28 -30.15
CA PHE A 482 3.89 5.27 -29.09
C PHE A 482 4.90 4.14 -29.33
N HIS A 483 6.09 4.29 -28.76
CA HIS A 483 7.13 3.27 -28.78
C HIS A 483 7.02 2.37 -27.55
N LEU A 484 7.13 1.05 -27.73
CA LEU A 484 7.25 0.11 -26.64
C LEU A 484 8.68 -0.42 -26.59
N ILE A 485 9.43 -0.04 -25.55
CA ILE A 485 10.74 -0.62 -25.26
C ILE A 485 10.55 -1.62 -24.13
N ARG A 486 10.65 -2.92 -24.45
CA ARG A 486 10.64 -4.00 -23.46
C ARG A 486 12.03 -4.62 -23.37
N ARG A 487 12.66 -4.52 -22.21
CA ARG A 487 13.91 -5.20 -21.87
C ARG A 487 13.64 -6.27 -20.81
N SER A 488 14.56 -7.22 -20.69
CA SER A 488 14.48 -8.22 -19.62
C SER A 488 14.49 -7.55 -18.25
N ASN A 489 13.62 -8.01 -17.35
CA ASN A 489 13.62 -7.61 -15.95
C ASN A 489 14.48 -8.53 -15.07
N GLU A 490 15.29 -9.40 -15.69
CA GLU A 490 16.22 -10.29 -15.02
C GLU A 490 17.34 -9.51 -14.29
N CYS A 491 17.67 -9.94 -13.08
CA CYS A 491 18.80 -9.40 -12.30
C CYS A 491 19.89 -10.48 -12.17
N PRO A 492 20.97 -10.44 -12.99
CA PRO A 492 21.93 -11.54 -13.10
C PRO A 492 22.70 -11.88 -11.81
N ASN A 493 22.78 -10.94 -10.87
CA ASN A 493 23.44 -11.08 -9.56
C ASN A 493 22.46 -11.42 -8.43
N VAL A 494 21.21 -11.81 -8.73
CA VAL A 494 20.21 -12.20 -7.74
C VAL A 494 19.83 -13.67 -7.93
N GLN A 495 20.06 -14.49 -6.91
CA GLN A 495 19.59 -15.88 -6.87
C GLN A 495 18.12 -15.95 -6.48
N ILE A 496 17.34 -16.83 -7.11
CA ILE A 496 15.91 -17.06 -6.81
C ILE A 496 15.72 -18.42 -6.14
N ASP A 497 15.14 -18.40 -4.93
CA ASP A 497 14.82 -19.58 -4.15
C ASP A 497 13.34 -19.58 -3.74
N VAL A 498 12.61 -20.64 -4.06
CA VAL A 498 11.25 -20.89 -3.54
C VAL A 498 11.32 -22.02 -2.52
N LYS A 499 11.04 -21.71 -1.25
CA LYS A 499 11.13 -22.64 -0.13
C LYS A 499 9.75 -22.89 0.45
N THR A 500 9.55 -24.10 0.99
CA THR A 500 8.33 -24.40 1.74
C THR A 500 8.44 -23.82 3.14
N LEU A 501 7.39 -23.13 3.59
CA LEU A 501 7.28 -22.62 4.95
C LEU A 501 7.16 -23.81 5.93
N SER A 502 8.15 -23.99 6.82
CA SER A 502 8.17 -25.09 7.80
C SER A 502 7.25 -24.86 9.00
N SER A 503 6.92 -23.61 9.30
CA SER A 503 6.02 -23.20 10.37
C SER A 503 4.69 -22.70 9.82
N SER A 504 3.64 -22.67 10.67
CA SER A 504 2.37 -22.08 10.27
C SER A 504 2.49 -20.57 10.09
N ILE A 505 2.02 -20.04 8.96
CA ILE A 505 1.94 -18.60 8.71
C ILE A 505 1.08 -17.86 9.74
N SER A 506 0.21 -18.58 10.46
CA SER A 506 -0.63 -18.05 11.54
C SER A 506 -0.03 -18.26 12.95
N GLY A 507 1.05 -19.04 13.07
CA GLY A 507 1.74 -19.37 14.33
C GLY A 507 2.79 -18.37 14.81
N LYS A 508 3.18 -18.37 16.09
CA LYS A 508 4.09 -17.33 16.63
C LYS A 508 5.58 -17.54 16.31
N GLU A 509 5.92 -18.65 15.68
CA GLU A 509 7.31 -19.08 15.49
C GLU A 509 7.69 -19.16 14.02
N PHE A 510 8.91 -18.74 13.69
CA PHE A 510 9.44 -18.71 12.32
C PHE A 510 10.90 -19.21 12.26
N PRO A 511 11.20 -20.45 12.70
CA PRO A 511 12.57 -20.98 12.79
C PRO A 511 13.35 -20.93 11.48
N GLN A 512 12.67 -21.02 10.35
CA GLN A 512 13.26 -20.88 9.02
C GLN A 512 13.94 -19.53 8.76
N LEU A 513 13.66 -18.50 9.57
CA LEU A 513 14.28 -17.19 9.46
C LEU A 513 15.58 -17.06 10.27
N LEU A 514 15.83 -17.93 11.24
CA LEU A 514 17.00 -17.85 12.11
C LEU A 514 18.34 -17.92 11.35
N PRO A 515 18.49 -18.76 10.30
CA PRO A 515 19.72 -18.74 9.50
C PRO A 515 20.02 -17.37 8.88
N TYR A 516 18.99 -16.63 8.46
CA TYR A 516 19.16 -15.30 7.86
C TYR A 516 19.49 -14.23 8.91
N LEU A 517 18.96 -14.37 10.13
CA LEU A 517 19.35 -13.54 11.26
C LEU A 517 20.84 -13.75 11.62
N ASN A 518 21.31 -15.01 11.59
CA ASN A 518 22.69 -15.37 11.91
C ASN A 518 23.71 -14.99 10.83
N GLN A 519 23.29 -14.93 9.56
CA GLN A 519 24.18 -14.58 8.43
C GLN A 519 24.57 -13.10 8.38
N GLN A 520 23.93 -12.23 9.17
CA GLN A 520 24.26 -10.80 9.22
C GLN A 520 24.22 -10.11 7.87
N ARG A 521 23.25 -10.47 7.04
CA ARG A 521 23.05 -9.84 5.74
C ARG A 521 21.95 -8.81 5.85
N LYS A 522 22.14 -7.64 5.22
CA LYS A 522 21.08 -6.63 5.14
C LYS A 522 19.89 -7.21 4.37
N THR A 523 18.81 -7.41 5.11
CA THR A 523 17.67 -8.22 4.70
C THR A 523 16.38 -7.41 4.83
N ILE A 524 15.56 -7.45 3.78
CA ILE A 524 14.18 -7.02 3.83
C ILE A 524 13.26 -8.24 3.91
N ILE A 525 12.32 -8.24 4.85
CA ILE A 525 11.32 -9.30 5.00
C ILE A 525 9.94 -8.72 4.67
N HIS A 526 9.39 -9.12 3.54
CA HIS A 526 8.07 -8.74 3.07
C HIS A 526 6.99 -9.60 3.72
N VAL A 527 6.00 -8.93 4.31
CA VAL A 527 4.82 -9.54 4.94
C VAL A 527 3.54 -8.91 4.39
N ARG A 528 2.50 -9.73 4.24
CA ARG A 528 1.22 -9.28 3.67
C ARG A 528 0.43 -8.38 4.60
N THR A 529 0.52 -8.60 5.91
CA THR A 529 -0.28 -7.87 6.90
C THR A 529 0.59 -7.35 8.02
N ILE A 530 0.16 -6.23 8.62
CA ILE A 530 0.83 -5.64 9.78
C ILE A 530 0.86 -6.64 10.94
N LYS A 531 -0.22 -7.41 11.15
CA LYS A 531 -0.30 -8.46 12.18
C LYS A 531 0.76 -9.55 11.99
N LEU A 532 1.01 -9.98 10.75
CA LEU A 532 2.10 -10.92 10.46
C LEU A 532 3.46 -10.27 10.72
N GLY A 533 3.63 -9.01 10.31
CA GLY A 533 4.84 -8.22 10.57
C GLY A 533 5.21 -8.16 12.04
N TYR A 534 4.27 -7.86 12.93
CA TYR A 534 4.51 -7.87 14.39
C TYR A 534 4.92 -9.25 14.92
N ARG A 535 4.30 -10.34 14.44
CA ARG A 535 4.64 -11.70 14.89
C ARG A 535 6.06 -12.09 14.47
N VAL A 536 6.42 -11.79 13.23
CA VAL A 536 7.79 -12.00 12.71
C VAL A 536 8.79 -11.12 13.46
N PHE A 537 8.44 -9.86 13.69
CA PHE A 537 9.27 -8.92 14.45
C PHE A 537 9.55 -9.42 15.86
N ILE A 538 8.53 -9.77 16.63
CA ILE A 538 8.68 -10.28 17.99
C ILE A 538 9.52 -11.56 18.00
N TYR A 539 9.30 -12.47 17.05
CA TYR A 539 10.05 -13.72 16.96
C TYR A 539 11.54 -13.46 16.72
N LEU A 540 11.89 -12.66 15.70
CA LEU A 540 13.28 -12.33 15.40
C LEU A 540 13.92 -11.48 16.49
N PHE A 541 13.17 -10.54 17.07
CA PHE A 541 13.63 -9.71 18.16
C PHE A 541 13.98 -10.56 19.38
N LYS A 542 13.20 -11.59 19.71
CA LYS A 542 13.50 -12.51 20.83
C LYS A 542 14.81 -13.28 20.63
N HIS A 543 15.09 -13.70 19.39
CA HIS A 543 16.27 -14.51 19.03
C HIS A 543 17.50 -13.69 18.63
N ALA A 544 17.36 -12.37 18.46
CA ALA A 544 18.50 -11.50 18.24
C ALA A 544 19.40 -11.45 19.49
N PRO A 545 20.74 -11.45 19.32
CA PRO A 545 21.66 -11.38 20.44
C PRO A 545 21.48 -10.11 21.27
N ASN A 546 21.83 -10.20 22.56
CA ASN A 546 21.78 -9.10 23.53
C ASN A 546 23.02 -8.20 23.51
N THR A 547 23.95 -8.39 22.57
CA THR A 547 25.24 -7.68 22.57
C THR A 547 25.10 -6.18 22.36
N TYR A 548 24.02 -5.71 21.72
CA TYR A 548 23.67 -4.29 21.60
C TYR A 548 22.16 -4.10 21.46
N ASN A 549 21.71 -2.83 21.40
CA ASN A 549 20.29 -2.49 21.32
C ASN A 549 19.62 -3.12 20.07
N ARG A 550 18.82 -4.16 20.33
CA ARG A 550 18.10 -4.96 19.31
C ARG A 550 17.19 -4.11 18.41
N HIS A 551 16.75 -2.94 18.86
CA HIS A 551 15.91 -2.02 18.08
C HIS A 551 16.64 -1.32 16.93
N PHE A 552 17.97 -1.33 16.92
CA PHE A 552 18.75 -0.91 15.75
C PHE A 552 18.93 -2.05 14.75
N ARG A 553 18.98 -3.31 15.23
CA ARG A 553 19.21 -4.50 14.39
C ARG A 553 17.99 -4.94 13.59
N VAL A 554 16.83 -5.00 14.25
CA VAL A 554 15.57 -5.44 13.65
C VAL A 554 14.56 -4.32 13.75
N ARG A 555 13.94 -3.95 12.63
CA ARG A 555 12.95 -2.87 12.51
C ARG A 555 11.67 -3.38 11.87
N LEU A 556 10.53 -2.76 12.21
CA LEU A 556 9.23 -3.01 11.57
C LEU A 556 8.77 -1.75 10.84
N TYR A 557 8.65 -1.81 9.52
CA TYR A 557 8.09 -0.74 8.70
C TYR A 557 6.62 -1.01 8.37
N SER A 558 5.72 -0.10 8.76
CA SER A 558 4.30 -0.19 8.39
C SER A 558 3.64 1.19 8.37
N ALA A 559 2.51 1.29 7.68
CA ALA A 559 1.72 2.51 7.64
C ALA A 559 1.11 2.93 9.00
N LEU A 560 1.09 2.03 10.00
CA LEU A 560 0.66 2.35 11.36
C LEU A 560 1.79 2.93 12.22
N ALA A 561 3.05 2.82 11.79
CA ALA A 561 4.16 3.40 12.53
C ALA A 561 4.20 4.92 12.31
N PRO A 562 4.56 5.72 13.33
CA PRO A 562 4.72 7.17 13.17
C PRO A 562 5.69 7.51 12.03
N ASP A 563 5.42 8.58 11.28
CA ASP A 563 6.24 8.97 10.13
C ASP A 563 7.72 9.16 10.51
N GLY A 564 8.02 9.76 11.67
CA GLY A 564 9.39 9.90 12.18
C GLY A 564 10.08 8.55 12.44
N TYR A 565 9.34 7.54 12.91
CA TYR A 565 9.88 6.19 13.09
C TYR A 565 10.19 5.52 11.74
N ASN A 566 9.30 5.66 10.76
CA ASN A 566 9.48 5.10 9.42
C ASN A 566 10.66 5.77 8.70
N GLN A 567 10.78 7.09 8.82
CA GLN A 567 11.91 7.86 8.30
C GLN A 567 13.23 7.38 8.92
N ARG A 568 13.27 7.25 10.25
CA ARG A 568 14.44 6.71 10.96
C ARG A 568 14.78 5.28 10.53
N THR A 569 13.78 4.43 10.26
CA THR A 569 14.02 3.07 9.74
C THR A 569 14.73 3.09 8.38
N ILE A 570 14.32 4.00 7.48
CA ILE A 570 14.95 4.16 6.16
C ILE A 570 16.39 4.64 6.32
N GLU A 571 16.65 5.63 7.19
CA GLU A 571 17.99 6.13 7.48
C GLU A 571 18.90 5.04 8.03
N LEU A 572 18.44 4.30 9.04
CA LEU A 572 19.19 3.18 9.62
C LEU A 572 19.50 2.12 8.56
N LEU A 573 18.53 1.77 7.73
CA LEU A 573 18.74 0.78 6.67
C LEU A 573 19.81 1.24 5.67
N LYS A 574 19.82 2.52 5.29
CA LYS A 574 20.78 3.08 4.34
C LYS A 574 22.17 3.23 4.95
N ASN A 575 22.26 3.80 6.15
CA ASN A 575 23.50 4.39 6.67
C ASN A 575 24.09 3.67 7.90
N ASP A 576 23.30 2.86 8.61
CA ASP A 576 23.76 2.18 9.83
C ASP A 576 24.06 0.70 9.54
N GLU A 577 25.30 0.29 9.74
CA GLU A 577 25.74 -1.10 9.54
C GLU A 577 25.07 -2.08 10.51
N ARG A 578 24.68 -1.61 11.70
CA ARG A 578 24.00 -2.42 12.72
C ARG A 578 22.58 -2.76 12.30
N CYS A 579 21.96 -1.97 11.41
CA CYS A 579 20.63 -2.25 10.90
C CYS A 579 20.66 -3.38 9.87
N GLN A 580 20.29 -4.57 10.34
CA GLN A 580 20.32 -5.80 9.56
C GLN A 580 18.96 -6.09 8.89
N ILE A 581 17.88 -6.18 9.66
CA ILE A 581 16.59 -6.70 9.17
C ILE A 581 15.50 -5.64 9.25
N VAL A 582 14.85 -5.37 8.13
CA VAL A 582 13.61 -4.57 8.10
C VAL A 582 12.45 -5.44 7.65
N ILE A 583 11.46 -5.61 8.52
CA ILE A 583 10.22 -6.31 8.22
C ILE A 583 9.21 -5.29 7.73
N ALA A 584 8.59 -5.53 6.58
CA ALA A 584 7.86 -4.51 5.87
C ALA A 584 6.59 -5.01 5.18
N THR A 585 5.57 -4.16 5.21
CA THR A 585 4.36 -4.31 4.39
C THR A 585 4.52 -3.64 3.01
N LYS A 586 3.54 -3.81 2.11
CA LYS A 586 3.56 -3.26 0.73
C LYS A 586 3.93 -1.78 0.65
N ALA A 587 3.58 -0.98 1.66
CA ALA A 587 3.89 0.46 1.72
C ALA A 587 5.40 0.78 1.62
N PHE A 588 6.26 -0.11 2.11
CA PHE A 588 7.72 0.08 2.05
C PHE A 588 8.23 -0.15 0.62
N SER A 589 7.72 -1.17 -0.07
CA SER A 589 8.33 -1.73 -1.28
C SER A 589 8.51 -0.73 -2.41
N LEU A 590 7.62 0.26 -2.59
CA LEU A 590 7.65 1.18 -3.74
C LEU A 590 8.60 2.38 -3.59
N GLY A 591 9.23 2.55 -2.43
CA GLY A 591 9.96 3.79 -2.11
C GLY A 591 11.26 3.60 -1.32
N ILE A 592 11.96 2.48 -1.50
CA ILE A 592 13.27 2.28 -0.86
C ILE A 592 14.34 2.24 -1.92
N HIS A 593 15.40 3.00 -1.65
CA HIS A 593 16.66 2.92 -2.36
C HIS A 593 17.77 2.65 -1.34
N ALA A 594 17.98 1.39 -1.01
CA ALA A 594 19.06 0.95 -0.12
C ALA A 594 19.95 -0.01 -0.90
N GLU A 595 21.06 0.49 -1.42
CA GLU A 595 21.95 -0.25 -2.32
C GLU A 595 22.61 -1.45 -1.62
N THR A 596 22.76 -1.35 -0.31
CA THR A 596 23.34 -2.37 0.57
C THR A 596 22.40 -3.54 0.86
N LEU A 597 21.14 -3.51 0.41
CA LEU A 597 20.21 -4.63 0.53
C LEU A 597 20.63 -5.79 -0.36
N VAL A 598 20.87 -6.95 0.26
CA VAL A 598 21.36 -8.14 -0.44
C VAL A 598 20.43 -9.34 -0.29
N ASP A 599 19.50 -9.35 0.67
CA ASP A 599 18.48 -10.41 0.79
C ASP A 599 17.07 -9.84 0.84
N SER A 600 16.17 -10.40 0.03
CA SER A 600 14.74 -10.10 0.01
C SER A 600 13.98 -11.38 0.28
N ILE A 601 13.23 -11.40 1.37
CA ILE A 601 12.50 -12.57 1.85
C ILE A 601 11.01 -12.27 1.83
N CYS A 602 10.20 -13.09 1.16
CA CYS A 602 8.74 -13.03 1.27
C CYS A 602 8.26 -14.14 2.21
N ILE A 603 7.48 -13.79 3.24
CA ILE A 603 6.81 -14.76 4.11
C ILE A 603 5.35 -14.88 3.67
N GLY A 604 5.02 -16.03 3.07
CA GLY A 604 3.83 -16.18 2.24
C GLY A 604 4.05 -15.55 0.87
N THR A 605 3.10 -15.78 -0.04
CA THR A 605 3.17 -15.23 -1.39
C THR A 605 2.21 -14.04 -1.57
N PRO A 606 2.70 -12.90 -2.12
CA PRO A 606 1.86 -11.80 -2.61
C PRO A 606 0.73 -12.25 -3.55
N ASP A 607 -0.24 -11.38 -3.84
CA ASP A 607 -1.46 -11.78 -4.54
C ASP A 607 -1.23 -12.03 -6.04
N THR A 608 -0.34 -11.26 -6.66
CA THR A 608 0.00 -11.36 -8.10
C THR A 608 1.47 -11.66 -8.31
N GLN A 609 1.83 -12.23 -9.46
CA GLN A 609 3.23 -12.47 -9.82
C GLN A 609 4.06 -11.18 -9.89
N CYS A 610 3.48 -10.09 -10.43
CA CYS A 610 4.11 -8.77 -10.48
C CYS A 610 4.58 -8.32 -9.09
N GLU A 611 3.75 -8.51 -8.05
CA GLU A 611 4.13 -8.16 -6.68
C GLU A 611 5.26 -9.03 -6.15
N ILE A 612 5.26 -10.33 -6.46
CA ILE A 612 6.34 -11.24 -6.06
C ILE A 612 7.66 -10.77 -6.67
N ASP A 613 7.67 -10.41 -7.95
CA ASP A 613 8.87 -9.93 -8.65
C ASP A 613 9.32 -8.55 -8.16
N GLN A 614 8.38 -7.65 -7.89
CA GLN A 614 8.67 -6.31 -7.34
C GLN A 614 9.26 -6.35 -5.94
N CYS A 615 8.83 -7.28 -5.08
CA CYS A 615 9.44 -7.49 -3.76
C CYS A 615 10.89 -8.01 -3.91
N GLY A 616 11.12 -8.90 -4.88
CA GLY A 616 12.44 -9.43 -5.19
C GLY A 616 13.42 -8.41 -5.79
N GLY A 617 12.94 -7.48 -6.63
CA GLY A 617 13.75 -6.46 -7.32
C GLY A 617 14.32 -5.34 -6.43
N ARG A 618 14.19 -5.46 -5.11
CA ARG A 618 14.70 -4.47 -4.14
C ARG A 618 16.12 -4.76 -3.67
N VAL A 619 16.71 -5.89 -4.06
CA VAL A 619 18.08 -6.29 -3.71
C VAL A 619 19.01 -6.30 -4.92
N GLY A 620 20.32 -6.41 -4.68
CA GLY A 620 21.30 -6.62 -5.74
C GLY A 620 21.56 -5.39 -6.60
N ARG A 621 21.38 -4.18 -6.05
CA ARG A 621 21.65 -2.92 -6.76
C ARG A 621 23.12 -2.74 -7.09
N ILE A 622 23.99 -3.23 -6.23
CA ILE A 622 25.44 -3.32 -6.48
C ILE A 622 25.72 -4.60 -7.29
N ARG A 623 25.99 -4.45 -8.60
CA ARG A 623 26.14 -5.59 -9.55
C ARG A 623 27.29 -6.55 -9.20
N THR A 624 28.29 -6.08 -8.46
CA THR A 624 29.42 -6.91 -7.99
C THR A 624 29.02 -7.85 -6.84
N LEU A 625 28.01 -7.47 -6.05
CA LEU A 625 27.53 -8.24 -4.90
C LEU A 625 26.46 -9.26 -5.30
N ASN A 626 26.55 -10.45 -4.72
CA ASN A 626 25.54 -11.50 -4.87
C ASN A 626 24.40 -11.28 -3.87
N ALA A 627 23.19 -11.26 -4.41
CA ALA A 627 21.96 -11.07 -3.66
C ALA A 627 21.03 -12.29 -3.78
N ARG A 628 20.04 -12.37 -2.91
CA ARG A 628 19.07 -13.47 -2.88
C ARG A 628 17.64 -12.97 -2.77
N ARG A 629 16.77 -13.60 -3.54
CA ARG A 629 15.31 -13.50 -3.47
C ARG A 629 14.78 -14.84 -2.97
N ILE A 630 14.29 -14.85 -1.73
CA ILE A 630 13.77 -16.04 -1.07
C ILE A 630 12.27 -15.90 -0.88
N ILE A 631 11.50 -16.88 -1.35
CA ILE A 631 10.05 -16.88 -1.27
C ILE A 631 9.64 -18.08 -0.43
N PHE A 632 9.13 -17.85 0.78
CA PHE A 632 8.55 -18.90 1.61
C PHE A 632 7.07 -19.06 1.30
N ALA A 633 6.73 -20.07 0.50
CA ALA A 633 5.36 -20.43 0.15
C ALA A 633 4.82 -21.53 1.08
N THR A 634 3.52 -21.53 1.37
CA THR A 634 2.91 -22.64 2.11
C THR A 634 2.74 -23.87 1.20
N THR A 635 2.79 -25.07 1.79
CA THR A 635 2.52 -26.31 1.03
C THR A 635 1.13 -26.30 0.38
N ALA A 636 0.14 -25.69 1.04
CA ALA A 636 -1.21 -25.55 0.52
C ALA A 636 -1.25 -24.66 -0.74
N GLU A 637 -0.54 -23.51 -0.73
CA GLU A 637 -0.44 -22.65 -1.91
C GLU A 637 0.29 -23.33 -3.07
N LEU A 638 1.39 -24.04 -2.81
CA LEU A 638 2.13 -24.77 -3.84
C LEU A 638 1.27 -25.87 -4.48
N LYS A 639 0.51 -26.63 -3.66
CA LYS A 639 -0.45 -27.62 -4.15
C LYS A 639 -1.57 -26.98 -4.97
N LYS A 640 -2.13 -25.86 -4.49
CA LYS A 640 -3.17 -25.11 -5.21
C LYS A 640 -2.67 -24.60 -6.56
N ALA A 641 -1.44 -24.09 -6.63
CA ALA A 641 -0.83 -23.65 -7.87
C ALA A 641 -0.67 -24.81 -8.87
N LYS A 642 -0.12 -25.95 -8.45
CA LYS A 642 0.01 -27.14 -9.32
C LYS A 642 -1.34 -27.61 -9.86
N LYS A 643 -2.31 -27.78 -8.96
CA LYS A 643 -3.67 -28.18 -9.34
C LYS A 643 -4.31 -27.18 -10.31
N PHE A 644 -4.13 -25.88 -10.09
CA PHE A 644 -4.65 -24.86 -11.00
C PHE A 644 -4.11 -25.01 -12.42
N ILE A 645 -2.82 -25.34 -12.59
CA ILE A 645 -2.20 -25.56 -13.89
C ILE A 645 -2.65 -26.89 -14.52
N GLU A 646 -2.82 -27.94 -13.72
CA GLU A 646 -3.34 -29.24 -14.17
C GLU A 646 -4.79 -29.12 -14.67
N ASP A 647 -5.64 -28.40 -13.92
CA ASP A 647 -7.04 -28.15 -14.27
C ASP A 647 -7.18 -27.20 -15.47
N ASN A 648 -6.13 -26.41 -15.78
CA ASN A 648 -6.15 -25.38 -16.82
C ASN A 648 -4.88 -25.41 -17.68
N PRO A 649 -4.75 -26.38 -18.59
CA PRO A 649 -3.56 -26.51 -19.44
C PRO A 649 -3.35 -25.33 -20.39
N ASP A 650 -4.42 -24.66 -20.83
CA ASP A 650 -4.35 -23.43 -21.64
C ASP A 650 -4.73 -22.18 -20.84
N ILE A 651 -3.74 -21.62 -20.16
CA ILE A 651 -3.87 -20.47 -19.28
C ILE A 651 -4.15 -19.18 -20.05
N SER A 652 -3.85 -19.13 -21.35
CA SER A 652 -4.03 -17.92 -22.17
C SER A 652 -5.50 -17.50 -22.31
N THR A 653 -6.42 -18.45 -22.09
CA THR A 653 -7.87 -18.24 -22.17
C THR A 653 -8.50 -17.73 -20.87
N ILE A 654 -7.75 -17.76 -19.76
CA ILE A 654 -8.28 -17.44 -18.44
C ILE A 654 -8.17 -15.96 -18.16
N LYS A 655 -9.32 -15.30 -17.97
CA LYS A 655 -9.37 -13.93 -17.48
C LYS A 655 -8.89 -13.88 -16.02
N ALA A 656 -7.87 -13.07 -15.74
CA ALA A 656 -7.26 -12.94 -14.42
C ALA A 656 -8.25 -12.55 -13.31
N THR A 657 -9.30 -11.78 -13.62
CA THR A 657 -10.30 -11.30 -12.65
C THR A 657 -11.30 -12.37 -12.18
N SER A 658 -11.48 -13.47 -12.93
CA SER A 658 -12.38 -14.57 -12.57
C SER A 658 -11.66 -15.79 -12.00
N ALA A 659 -10.32 -15.76 -11.97
CA ALA A 659 -9.52 -16.91 -11.59
C ALA A 659 -9.37 -17.04 -10.05
N PRO A 660 -9.42 -18.26 -9.48
CA PRO A 660 -9.21 -18.49 -8.05
C PRO A 660 -7.76 -18.22 -7.57
N MET A 661 -6.84 -17.97 -8.50
CA MET A 661 -5.44 -17.59 -8.29
C MET A 661 -4.96 -16.81 -9.53
N ASP A 662 -4.06 -15.84 -9.32
CA ASP A 662 -3.38 -15.15 -10.42
C ASP A 662 -2.67 -16.18 -11.33
N PRO A 663 -2.97 -16.25 -12.64
CA PRO A 663 -2.43 -17.29 -13.50
C PRO A 663 -0.91 -17.22 -13.67
N ALA A 664 -0.32 -16.02 -13.72
CA ALA A 664 1.13 -15.84 -13.79
C ALA A 664 1.81 -16.36 -12.52
N LYS A 665 1.22 -16.11 -11.34
CA LYS A 665 1.69 -16.63 -10.06
C LYS A 665 1.60 -18.15 -10.00
N ALA A 666 0.49 -18.73 -10.48
CA ALA A 666 0.33 -20.18 -10.53
C ALA A 666 1.43 -20.83 -11.39
N LEU A 667 1.69 -20.27 -12.58
CA LEU A 667 2.77 -20.69 -13.48
C LEU A 667 4.15 -20.66 -12.80
N PHE A 668 4.45 -19.59 -12.08
CA PHE A 668 5.73 -19.44 -11.39
C PHE A 668 5.90 -20.43 -10.24
N LEU A 669 4.87 -20.61 -9.40
CA LEU A 669 4.92 -21.49 -8.23
C LEU A 669 4.89 -22.97 -8.61
N ALA A 670 4.15 -23.34 -9.67
CA ALA A 670 4.07 -24.72 -10.16
C ALA A 670 5.30 -25.16 -10.98
N GLU A 671 6.16 -24.23 -11.39
CA GLU A 671 7.37 -24.52 -12.16
C GLU A 671 8.27 -25.56 -11.48
N SER A 672 8.88 -26.43 -12.29
CA SER A 672 9.69 -27.57 -11.89
C SER A 672 11.06 -27.65 -12.60
N SER A 673 11.27 -26.89 -13.69
CA SER A 673 12.50 -26.87 -14.47
C SER A 673 13.42 -25.68 -14.14
N CYS A 674 12.97 -24.44 -14.36
CA CYS A 674 13.79 -23.24 -14.10
C CYS A 674 12.93 -22.02 -13.76
N ARG A 675 13.16 -21.43 -12.58
CA ARG A 675 12.42 -20.24 -12.12
C ARG A 675 12.65 -19.03 -13.01
N GLN A 676 13.91 -18.74 -13.36
CA GLN A 676 14.24 -17.55 -14.14
C GLN A 676 13.71 -17.66 -15.57
N ALA A 677 13.85 -18.83 -16.20
CA ALA A 677 13.29 -19.07 -17.53
C ALA A 677 11.76 -18.92 -17.53
N ARG A 678 11.08 -19.37 -16.46
CA ARG A 678 9.64 -19.18 -16.30
C ARG A 678 9.26 -17.71 -16.19
N ILE A 679 9.97 -16.93 -15.36
CA ILE A 679 9.75 -15.47 -15.27
C ILE A 679 9.91 -14.83 -16.65
N ASN A 680 10.97 -15.18 -17.38
CA ASN A 680 11.20 -14.62 -18.71
C ASN A 680 10.08 -14.98 -19.71
N LYS A 681 9.53 -16.20 -19.63
CA LYS A 681 8.36 -16.59 -20.42
C LYS A 681 7.10 -15.81 -20.01
N ILE A 682 6.83 -15.68 -18.72
CA ILE A 682 5.65 -14.94 -18.18
C ILE A 682 5.64 -13.49 -18.67
N TYR A 683 6.78 -12.80 -18.62
CA TYR A 683 6.89 -11.40 -19.04
C TYR A 683 7.25 -11.22 -20.51
N THR A 684 7.37 -12.29 -21.29
CA THR A 684 7.86 -12.25 -22.67
C THR A 684 9.17 -11.46 -22.80
N ASN A 685 10.12 -11.70 -21.90
CA ASN A 685 11.38 -10.97 -21.86
C ASN A 685 12.26 -11.35 -23.06
N PRO A 686 12.89 -10.38 -23.74
CA PRO A 686 13.84 -10.65 -24.81
C PRO A 686 15.27 -10.84 -24.28
N PRO A 687 16.17 -11.47 -25.08
CA PRO A 687 15.87 -12.23 -26.29
C PRO A 687 15.30 -13.62 -25.93
N SER A 688 14.27 -14.08 -26.64
CA SER A 688 13.58 -15.34 -26.34
C SER A 688 14.48 -16.57 -26.48
N GLU A 689 15.45 -16.50 -27.40
CA GLU A 689 16.29 -17.62 -27.84
C GLU A 689 17.23 -18.08 -26.73
N THR A 690 17.70 -17.14 -25.89
CA THR A 690 18.64 -17.42 -24.80
C THR A 690 18.01 -17.26 -23.42
N SER A 691 17.12 -16.28 -23.24
CA SER A 691 16.55 -15.99 -21.92
C SER A 691 15.56 -17.07 -21.44
N TYR A 692 15.00 -17.88 -22.35
CA TYR A 692 14.04 -18.94 -22.02
C TYR A 692 14.69 -20.29 -21.75
N LEU A 693 16.00 -20.39 -21.98
CA LEU A 693 16.80 -21.53 -21.57
C LEU A 693 16.95 -21.54 -20.05
N ASP A 694 17.28 -22.70 -19.50
CA ASP A 694 17.52 -22.80 -18.07
C ASP A 694 18.77 -22.04 -17.61
N CYS A 695 19.03 -21.98 -16.30
CA CYS A 695 20.13 -21.18 -15.78
C CYS A 695 21.50 -21.60 -16.31
N ILE A 696 21.72 -22.88 -16.57
CA ILE A 696 23.03 -23.40 -16.98
C ILE A 696 23.24 -23.17 -18.47
N ASP A 697 22.25 -23.52 -19.28
CA ASP A 697 22.28 -23.33 -20.73
C ASP A 697 22.36 -21.84 -21.11
N ALA A 698 21.66 -20.98 -20.37
CA ALA A 698 21.76 -19.52 -20.52
C ALA A 698 23.02 -18.90 -19.89
N LYS A 699 23.93 -19.71 -19.31
CA LYS A 699 25.18 -19.26 -18.67
C LYS A 699 24.98 -18.22 -17.57
N ARG A 700 23.93 -18.37 -16.76
CA ARG A 700 23.64 -17.46 -15.64
C ARG A 700 24.62 -17.67 -14.50
N ARG A 701 25.15 -16.57 -13.96
CA ARG A 701 26.10 -16.57 -12.83
C ARG A 701 25.55 -17.26 -11.58
N LEU A 702 24.27 -17.02 -11.26
CA LEU A 702 23.61 -17.56 -10.07
C LEU A 702 22.39 -18.41 -10.47
N PRO A 703 22.52 -19.74 -10.55
CA PRO A 703 21.40 -20.62 -10.85
C PRO A 703 20.32 -20.60 -9.75
N CYS A 704 19.05 -20.68 -10.17
CA CYS A 704 17.91 -20.79 -9.27
C CYS A 704 17.87 -22.14 -8.52
N ASP A 705 17.07 -22.22 -7.45
CA ASP A 705 16.81 -23.44 -6.68
C ASP A 705 16.59 -24.70 -7.54
N LEU A 706 15.70 -24.65 -8.54
CA LEU A 706 15.36 -25.80 -9.38
C LEU A 706 16.53 -26.27 -10.25
N CYS A 707 17.26 -25.34 -10.88
CA CYS A 707 18.43 -25.70 -11.69
C CYS A 707 19.54 -26.26 -10.81
N ARG A 708 19.72 -25.75 -9.58
CA ARG A 708 20.73 -26.30 -8.66
C ARG A 708 20.44 -27.76 -8.32
N VAL A 709 19.19 -28.08 -8.00
CA VAL A 709 18.78 -29.47 -7.71
C VAL A 709 18.94 -30.36 -8.94
N ARG A 710 18.47 -29.92 -10.12
CA ARG A 710 18.46 -30.74 -11.35
C ARG A 710 19.85 -31.03 -11.92
N HIS A 711 20.82 -30.13 -11.70
CA HIS A 711 22.20 -30.30 -12.17
C HIS A 711 23.16 -30.69 -11.03
N ASP A 712 22.64 -31.18 -9.89
CA ASP A 712 23.42 -31.60 -8.72
C ASP A 712 24.46 -30.56 -8.24
N LEU A 713 24.12 -29.28 -8.37
CA LEU A 713 24.89 -28.16 -7.83
C LEU A 713 24.53 -27.98 -6.35
N LEU A 714 24.73 -29.05 -5.57
CA LEU A 714 24.23 -29.19 -4.19
C LEU A 714 24.75 -28.07 -3.27
N GLU A 715 25.94 -27.55 -3.54
CA GLU A 715 26.43 -26.31 -2.96
C GLU A 715 27.34 -25.62 -3.98
N LEU A 716 27.05 -24.37 -4.35
CA LEU A 716 28.09 -23.49 -4.86
C LEU A 716 29.06 -23.21 -3.69
N ASN A 717 29.93 -24.18 -3.38
CA ASN A 717 31.01 -24.07 -2.40
C ASN A 717 32.04 -22.96 -2.74
N SER A 718 31.86 -22.28 -3.88
CA SER A 718 32.62 -21.10 -4.30
C SER A 718 31.85 -19.77 -4.20
N VAL A 719 30.54 -19.77 -3.91
CA VAL A 719 29.77 -18.53 -3.70
C VAL A 719 29.52 -18.35 -2.21
N GLN A 720 30.54 -17.85 -1.52
CA GLN A 720 30.31 -17.25 -0.22
C GLN A 720 29.38 -16.05 -0.44
N PHE A 721 28.22 -16.08 0.22
CA PHE A 721 27.42 -14.89 0.45
C PHE A 721 28.04 -14.22 1.67
N PRO A 722 28.99 -13.28 1.51
CA PRO A 722 29.73 -12.76 2.65
C PRO A 722 28.74 -12.14 3.67
N PRO A 723 29.00 -12.30 4.98
CA PRO A 723 28.32 -11.51 5.99
C PRO A 723 28.61 -10.01 5.75
N SER A 724 27.77 -9.12 6.27
CA SER A 724 28.18 -7.70 6.34
C SER A 724 29.45 -7.59 7.19
N VAL A 725 30.33 -6.66 6.84
CA VAL A 725 31.45 -6.29 7.71
C VAL A 725 30.86 -5.68 9.00
N GLY A 726 31.25 -6.20 10.16
CA GLY A 726 30.77 -5.80 11.49
C GLY A 726 31.09 -6.88 12.53
N GLU A 727 31.62 -6.48 13.69
CA GLU A 727 32.02 -7.40 14.76
C GLU A 727 30.81 -8.06 15.45
N ASP A 728 31.01 -9.28 15.96
CA ASP A 728 30.12 -10.20 16.70
C ASP A 728 29.39 -11.29 15.90
N VAL A 729 30.07 -12.42 15.65
CA VAL A 729 29.48 -13.71 15.24
C VAL A 729 28.87 -14.42 16.46
N LEU A 730 27.58 -14.76 16.42
CA LEU A 730 26.98 -15.72 17.36
C LEU A 730 27.46 -17.16 17.02
N PRO A 731 27.70 -18.04 18.00
CA PRO A 731 28.19 -19.39 17.74
C PRO A 731 27.20 -20.22 16.90
N LEU A 732 27.77 -21.01 15.98
CA LEU A 732 27.06 -21.89 15.05
C LEU A 732 26.27 -22.97 15.81
N ALA A 733 24.96 -23.03 15.59
CA ALA A 733 24.19 -24.24 15.90
C ALA A 733 24.49 -25.28 14.80
N VAL A 734 25.43 -26.19 15.08
CA VAL A 734 25.72 -27.35 14.22
C VAL A 734 24.58 -28.37 14.34
N HIS A 735 24.24 -28.99 13.22
CA HIS A 735 23.23 -30.03 13.06
C HIS A 735 23.21 -31.08 14.20
N GLY A 736 22.00 -31.27 14.77
CA GLY A 736 21.49 -32.54 15.27
C GLY A 736 22.29 -33.31 16.33
N VAL A 737 21.87 -33.21 17.59
CA VAL A 737 21.56 -34.30 18.55
C VAL A 737 21.38 -33.66 19.93
N VAL A 738 20.30 -34.04 20.60
CA VAL A 738 19.98 -33.68 21.99
C VAL A 738 21.04 -34.25 22.93
N LEU A 739 21.62 -33.41 23.79
CA LEU A 739 22.04 -33.84 25.12
C LEU A 739 21.65 -32.76 26.13
N ALA A 740 20.75 -33.15 27.02
CA ALA A 740 20.45 -32.43 28.24
C ALA A 740 21.73 -32.27 29.07
N GLN A 741 22.00 -31.05 29.54
CA GLN A 741 22.64 -30.86 30.84
C GLN A 741 21.89 -29.78 31.60
N ASN A 742 21.07 -30.27 32.54
CA ASN A 742 20.74 -29.55 33.76
C ASN A 742 22.04 -29.12 34.44
N THR A 743 22.25 -27.82 34.59
CA THR A 743 22.99 -27.28 35.73
C THR A 743 22.21 -26.11 36.29
N MET A 744 22.02 -26.19 37.60
CA MET A 744 21.07 -25.46 38.44
C MET A 744 21.07 -23.94 38.19
N ILE A 745 19.89 -23.38 37.89
CA ILE A 745 19.61 -21.97 38.19
C ILE A 745 19.06 -21.96 39.61
N ASP A 746 19.91 -21.46 40.50
CA ASP A 746 19.62 -21.17 41.90
C ASP A 746 18.38 -20.28 42.00
N GLN A 747 17.36 -20.81 42.68
CA GLN A 747 16.19 -20.06 43.14
C GLN A 747 16.60 -19.25 44.37
N SER A 748 17.31 -18.14 44.19
CA SER A 748 17.42 -17.13 45.23
C SER A 748 17.71 -15.75 44.64
N LEU A 749 16.68 -14.90 44.69
CA LEU A 749 16.65 -13.42 44.70
C LEU A 749 15.38 -12.94 43.98
N CYS A 750 14.24 -13.31 44.58
CA CYS A 750 13.11 -12.40 44.64
C CYS A 750 13.45 -11.28 45.63
N GLU A 751 12.85 -10.11 45.41
CA GLU A 751 12.92 -8.88 46.21
C GLU A 751 14.06 -7.91 45.89
N THR A 752 13.83 -7.06 44.90
CA THR A 752 14.01 -5.62 45.12
C THR A 752 12.93 -4.83 44.39
N ARG A 753 11.94 -4.35 45.16
CA ARG A 753 11.09 -3.22 44.78
C ARG A 753 12.00 -2.03 44.48
N VAL A 754 11.97 -1.50 43.26
CA VAL A 754 12.31 -0.08 43.04
C VAL A 754 11.09 0.59 42.41
N VAL A 755 10.61 1.56 43.19
CA VAL A 755 9.49 2.45 42.96
C VAL A 755 9.75 3.30 41.73
N LEU A 756 8.89 3.21 40.71
CA LEU A 756 8.77 4.25 39.67
C LEU A 756 8.05 5.46 40.29
N ARG A 757 8.82 6.36 40.91
CA ARG A 757 8.39 7.76 41.11
C ARG A 757 8.91 8.55 39.92
N GLY A 758 8.00 9.32 39.33
CA GLY A 758 8.27 10.10 38.14
C GLY A 758 9.37 11.13 38.34
N ASN A 759 10.01 11.45 37.22
CA ASN A 759 10.29 12.82 36.85
C ASN A 759 10.31 12.90 35.32
N LEU A 760 9.44 13.77 34.80
CA LEU A 760 9.66 14.45 33.53
C LEU A 760 11.05 15.09 33.56
N CYS A 761 11.90 14.79 32.58
CA CYS A 761 12.98 15.66 32.15
C CYS A 761 13.19 15.47 30.65
N ASP A 762 12.70 16.46 29.92
CA ASP A 762 13.25 17.12 28.73
C ASP A 762 13.92 16.34 27.60
N TRP A 763 13.38 16.65 26.43
CA TRP A 763 13.99 16.58 25.12
C TRP A 763 15.31 17.36 25.08
N GLY A 764 16.37 16.72 24.59
CA GLY A 764 17.62 17.35 24.21
C GLY A 764 18.34 16.49 23.18
N GLU A 765 18.69 17.12 22.07
CA GLU A 765 19.45 16.60 20.93
C GLU A 765 20.71 15.82 21.35
N VAL A 766 20.91 14.61 20.82
CA VAL A 766 22.18 14.06 20.27
C VAL A 766 21.87 12.99 19.23
#